data_AF-A0A3R7ACY6-F1
#
_entry.id   AF-A0A3R7ACY6-F1
#
_cell.length_a   1.000
_cell.length_b   1.000
_cell.length_c   1.000
_cell.angle_alpha   90.00
_cell.angle_beta   90.00
_cell.angle_gamma   90.00
#
_symmetry.space_group_name_H-M   'P 1'
#
loop_
_entity.id
_entity.type
_entity.pdbx_description
1 polymer ?
#
loop_
_entity_poly.entity_id
_entity_poly.type
_entity_poly.pdbx_seq_one_letter_code
_entity_poly.pdbx_strand_id
1 'polypeptide(L)'
;RVTTIGNHSTEQCIDAVIATTGCSIGRKNLILIQGTNEPLWFAFCRKDTKNCVYIVVNSTVNIDSTIQEFALVPDESLFKISKHNIDVDRLFESPSQWDLIEEDLGEANAFSVATLTNALDMDPPASLIACLRSHNKITPELISGYILAEYARKELPVENPRDQEYIVVSLHGSAQDDAIMTLLDATPGRSGLFIRHSEQLPAEFRNASSIFILWNARMKRGEGMVLAFDTEKVIELSDADRENEPLHRLKIIMWEINHLNDTELFVSPIKTFRINNQQLIKLKEKNPVAELDELPRAIPYRPTTKYVDLTGRNLPPCNINIELEKKTVHWIRYLLIKLGVVTRITDRCPYLKPVSDFVGEENLTILHLLAFRASDIAMDQLHFDKGDPDVLAFTDAGYVVNIDGYSTEQCIDSITATTGCTAGRNNLLLIHRSADMPLWFMFSRKDTKDFIYFSIRKQKLKQYLDIEHEYGYNTTLLTEFMKEPPEAIFRTIVKHNIGTDALSANTSSWDNIIYDISTINAMGVATTTNVLACDVPSRLASCAEFHTRICPGTLCGYLISEHIKEELPINGEAERYIAIPMSITCKDDALITLLGMFSWDLFARELPLEQEEALLPENETVPGIAMLRDMNFTEKQIDLLLRESHLFNWSNVPGNDSERLIRFLADDLGIDWAENAKIRKINDGRAIRILGDRESARITIDEGKEKAILKIRGGRAYNLTVRKWNGSLNIYTEEKKRYSATIDTGFSRIAGLFIKWNETTDTGEGIAVTIDMKKINGMSGVNYTRGPWWLWRLPEGSDISKTPFANRNDPGWKWRTEKSAWMADHLDELGKYVKTVKRFKLNNSEELSGLISDDADPLVKVGILNQSE
;
A
#
# COMPACT_ATOMS: atom_id res chain seq x y z
N ARG A 1 -3.13 -1.52 17.56
CA ARG A 1 -1.97 -0.61 17.34
C ARG A 1 -2.41 0.84 17.28
N VAL A 2 -3.41 1.18 16.47
CA VAL A 2 -3.89 2.58 16.33
C VAL A 2 -4.90 2.99 17.42
N THR A 3 -5.48 2.03 18.14
CA THR A 3 -6.40 2.28 19.24
C THR A 3 -5.68 3.00 20.39
N THR A 4 -6.23 4.14 20.81
CA THR A 4 -5.85 4.84 22.02
C THR A 4 -6.99 4.79 23.04
N ILE A 5 -6.65 4.85 24.33
CA ILE A 5 -7.59 5.28 25.36
C ILE A 5 -7.15 6.69 25.74
N GLY A 6 -8.01 7.68 25.49
CA GLY A 6 -7.59 9.09 25.54
C GLY A 6 -6.40 9.33 24.61
N ASN A 7 -5.30 9.86 25.17
CA ASN A 7 -4.05 10.11 24.43
C ASN A 7 -3.01 8.98 24.55
N HIS A 8 -3.34 7.87 25.20
CA HIS A 8 -2.39 6.79 25.49
C HIS A 8 -2.51 5.65 24.48
N SER A 9 -1.39 5.20 23.92
CA SER A 9 -1.35 4.03 23.03
C SER A 9 -1.56 2.72 23.81
N THR A 10 -2.26 1.79 23.19
CA THR A 10 -2.49 0.42 23.70
C THR A 10 -1.32 -0.53 23.41
N GLU A 11 -0.31 -0.11 22.65
CA GLU A 11 0.75 -1.00 22.15
C GLU A 11 1.63 -1.58 23.25
N GLN A 12 1.79 -0.89 24.38
CA GLN A 12 2.54 -1.39 25.54
C GLN A 12 1.95 -2.69 26.11
N CYS A 13 0.65 -2.94 25.91
CA CYS A 13 0.01 -4.20 26.29
C CYS A 13 0.63 -5.40 25.55
N ILE A 14 1.16 -5.22 24.34
CA ILE A 14 1.83 -6.27 23.57
C ILE A 14 3.03 -6.81 24.35
N ASP A 15 3.87 -5.92 24.87
CA ASP A 15 5.08 -6.29 25.61
C ASP A 15 4.72 -7.02 26.92
N ALA A 16 3.67 -6.59 27.60
CA ALA A 16 3.17 -7.24 28.81
C ALA A 16 2.62 -8.64 28.53
N VAL A 17 1.86 -8.83 27.43
CA VAL A 17 1.36 -10.14 27.02
C VAL A 17 2.53 -11.08 26.70
N ILE A 18 3.55 -10.61 25.97
CA ILE A 18 4.75 -11.39 25.68
C ILE A 18 5.45 -11.82 26.97
N ALA A 19 5.70 -10.87 27.87
CA ALA A 19 6.44 -11.13 29.11
C ALA A 19 5.72 -12.09 30.07
N THR A 20 4.38 -12.03 30.12
CA THR A 20 3.57 -12.83 31.06
C THR A 20 3.22 -14.21 30.54
N THR A 21 2.94 -14.33 29.24
CA THR A 21 2.47 -15.59 28.64
C THR A 21 3.57 -16.39 27.97
N GLY A 22 4.68 -15.74 27.61
CA GLY A 22 5.71 -16.31 26.75
C GLY A 22 5.27 -16.46 25.29
N CYS A 23 4.06 -16.03 24.90
CA CYS A 23 3.69 -15.90 23.50
C CYS A 23 4.53 -14.82 22.82
N SER A 24 4.78 -14.96 21.52
CA SER A 24 5.56 -13.99 20.76
C SER A 24 5.12 -13.95 19.31
N ILE A 25 5.39 -12.82 18.65
CA ILE A 25 5.03 -12.62 17.24
C ILE A 25 5.79 -13.64 16.38
N GLY A 26 7.08 -13.86 16.65
CA GLY A 26 7.92 -14.76 15.86
C GLY A 26 7.60 -16.25 15.99
N ARG A 27 7.05 -16.67 17.14
CA ARG A 27 6.52 -18.04 17.33
C ARG A 27 5.13 -18.24 16.71
N LYS A 28 4.52 -17.19 16.14
CA LYS A 28 3.18 -17.21 15.54
C LYS A 28 2.07 -17.65 16.51
N ASN A 29 2.27 -17.39 17.80
CA ASN A 29 1.28 -17.63 18.85
C ASN A 29 0.84 -16.34 19.57
N LEU A 30 1.31 -15.19 19.09
CA LEU A 30 0.74 -13.87 19.34
C LEU A 30 0.37 -13.23 18.00
N ILE A 31 -0.93 -13.13 17.73
CA ILE A 31 -1.46 -12.59 16.49
C ILE A 31 -1.95 -11.17 16.75
N LEU A 32 -1.27 -10.19 16.15
CA LEU A 32 -1.72 -8.81 16.15
C LEU A 32 -2.70 -8.64 14.99
N ILE A 33 -3.89 -8.14 15.28
CA ILE A 33 -4.96 -7.88 14.31
C ILE A 33 -5.15 -6.37 14.22
N GLN A 34 -5.36 -5.87 13.00
CA GLN A 34 -5.76 -4.48 12.79
C GLN A 34 -7.21 -4.31 13.26
N GLY A 35 -7.43 -3.62 14.38
CA GLY A 35 -8.76 -3.29 14.88
C GLY A 35 -9.25 -1.93 14.37
N THR A 36 -10.57 -1.77 14.25
CA THR A 36 -11.24 -0.51 13.93
C THR A 36 -11.79 0.13 15.23
N ASN A 37 -13.05 0.55 15.26
CA ASN A 37 -13.71 1.21 16.39
C ASN A 37 -14.03 0.26 17.55
N GLU A 38 -14.07 -1.05 17.29
CA GLU A 38 -14.18 -2.10 18.29
C GLU A 38 -12.85 -2.85 18.41
N PRO A 39 -11.96 -2.42 19.32
CA PRO A 39 -10.70 -3.11 19.48
C PRO A 39 -10.93 -4.51 20.08
N LEU A 40 -10.44 -5.54 19.40
CA LEU A 40 -10.15 -6.81 20.06
C LEU A 40 -9.02 -6.58 21.07
N TRP A 41 -9.39 -6.47 22.34
CA TRP A 41 -8.44 -6.24 23.44
C TRP A 41 -7.53 -7.44 23.66
N PHE A 42 -8.09 -8.55 24.15
CA PHE A 42 -7.35 -9.78 24.34
C PHE A 42 -8.23 -11.01 24.09
N ALA A 43 -7.72 -11.96 23.31
CA ALA A 43 -8.30 -13.29 23.14
C ALA A 43 -7.22 -14.35 23.34
N PHE A 44 -7.45 -15.29 24.26
CA PHE A 44 -6.55 -16.39 24.57
C PHE A 44 -7.21 -17.70 24.19
N CYS A 45 -6.81 -18.25 23.05
CA CYS A 45 -7.38 -19.49 22.54
C CYS A 45 -6.39 -20.66 22.65
N ARG A 46 -6.87 -21.80 23.15
CA ARG A 46 -6.10 -23.05 23.20
C ARG A 46 -6.29 -23.83 21.90
N LYS A 47 -5.20 -24.11 21.18
CA LYS A 47 -5.22 -24.88 19.91
C LYS A 47 -5.82 -26.28 20.03
N ASP A 48 -5.57 -26.96 21.15
CA ASP A 48 -5.95 -28.36 21.35
C ASP A 48 -7.42 -28.55 21.75
N THR A 49 -7.97 -27.60 22.52
CA THR A 49 -9.36 -27.68 23.00
C THR A 49 -10.31 -26.71 22.29
N LYS A 50 -9.77 -25.75 21.52
CA LYS A 50 -10.47 -24.59 20.94
C LYS A 50 -11.26 -23.77 21.95
N ASN A 51 -10.98 -23.92 23.25
CA ASN A 51 -11.53 -23.01 24.24
C ASN A 51 -10.82 -21.68 24.11
N CYS A 52 -11.59 -20.62 23.95
CA CYS A 52 -11.10 -19.26 23.90
C CYS A 52 -11.70 -18.43 25.05
N VAL A 53 -10.83 -17.69 25.72
CA VAL A 53 -11.20 -16.70 26.75
C VAL A 53 -11.01 -15.32 26.15
N TYR A 54 -12.06 -14.52 26.17
CA TYR A 54 -12.08 -13.15 25.67
C TYR A 54 -12.10 -12.20 26.86
N ILE A 55 -11.27 -11.17 26.81
CA ILE A 55 -11.13 -10.18 27.86
C ILE A 55 -11.21 -8.80 27.21
N VAL A 56 -12.30 -8.09 27.47
CA VAL A 56 -12.59 -6.76 26.92
C VAL A 56 -12.43 -5.73 28.03
N VAL A 57 -11.68 -4.66 27.78
CA VAL A 57 -11.52 -3.56 28.75
C VAL A 57 -12.80 -2.73 28.79
N ASN A 58 -13.30 -2.48 29.99
CA ASN A 58 -14.43 -1.59 30.22
C ASN A 58 -14.02 -0.14 29.93
N SER A 59 -14.68 0.50 28.96
CA SER A 59 -14.35 1.84 28.47
C SER A 59 -14.56 2.97 29.49
N THR A 60 -15.16 2.69 30.64
CA THR A 60 -15.39 3.66 31.73
C THR A 60 -14.22 3.80 32.70
N VAL A 61 -13.14 3.03 32.52
CA VAL A 61 -11.98 3.05 33.41
C VAL A 61 -11.14 4.30 33.19
N ASN A 62 -10.93 5.09 34.25
CA ASN A 62 -10.04 6.24 34.22
C ASN A 62 -8.57 5.80 34.28
N ILE A 63 -7.93 5.79 33.12
CA ILE A 63 -6.51 5.42 32.98
C ILE A 63 -5.53 6.56 33.27
N ASP A 64 -6.03 7.78 33.54
CA ASP A 64 -5.19 8.91 33.98
C ASP A 64 -4.89 8.87 35.49
N SER A 65 -5.23 7.77 36.16
CA SER A 65 -4.88 7.50 37.55
C SER A 65 -3.41 7.13 37.69
N THR A 66 -2.85 7.28 38.89
CA THR A 66 -1.48 6.81 39.15
C THR A 66 -1.40 5.29 39.01
N ILE A 67 -0.22 4.74 38.66
CA ILE A 67 -0.01 3.27 38.58
C ILE A 67 -0.48 2.56 39.87
N GLN A 68 -0.30 3.19 41.02
CA GLN A 68 -0.69 2.64 42.32
C GLN A 68 -2.21 2.59 42.50
N GLU A 69 -2.93 3.63 42.06
CA GLU A 69 -4.39 3.67 42.09
C GLU A 69 -4.98 2.68 41.09
N PHE A 70 -4.42 2.61 39.88
CA PHE A 70 -4.85 1.67 38.84
C PHE A 70 -4.70 0.22 39.30
N ALA A 71 -3.60 -0.12 40.00
CA ALA A 71 -3.36 -1.46 40.53
C ALA A 71 -4.36 -1.90 41.61
N LEU A 72 -5.16 -0.98 42.17
CA LEU A 72 -6.20 -1.29 43.16
C LEU A 72 -7.58 -1.47 42.51
N VAL A 73 -7.74 -1.21 41.21
CA VAL A 73 -9.01 -1.40 40.51
C VAL A 73 -9.29 -2.90 40.38
N PRO A 74 -10.44 -3.42 40.85
CA PRO A 74 -10.77 -4.84 40.73
C PRO A 74 -10.94 -5.28 39.28
N ASP A 75 -10.51 -6.50 38.95
CA ASP A 75 -10.62 -7.08 37.60
C ASP A 75 -12.06 -7.05 37.06
N GLU A 76 -13.06 -7.30 37.89
CA GLU A 76 -14.50 -7.28 37.51
C GLU A 76 -14.98 -5.87 37.10
N SER A 77 -14.30 -4.82 37.57
CA SER A 77 -14.56 -3.44 37.15
C SER A 77 -13.81 -3.09 35.87
N LEU A 78 -12.65 -3.70 35.65
CA LEU A 78 -11.78 -3.49 34.49
C LEU A 78 -12.22 -4.27 33.26
N PHE A 79 -12.70 -5.50 33.43
CA PHE A 79 -12.84 -6.46 32.35
C PHE A 79 -14.24 -7.07 32.27
N LYS A 80 -14.77 -7.14 31.04
CA LYS A 80 -15.80 -8.13 30.68
C LYS A 80 -15.08 -9.37 30.18
N ILE A 81 -15.34 -10.52 30.81
CA ILE A 81 -14.69 -11.80 30.47
C ILE A 81 -15.76 -12.78 29.98
N SER A 82 -15.55 -13.37 28.82
CA SER A 82 -16.37 -14.47 28.30
C SER A 82 -15.48 -15.66 27.90
N LYS A 83 -16.07 -16.87 27.91
CA LYS A 83 -15.37 -18.09 27.52
C LYS A 83 -16.25 -18.92 26.62
N HIS A 84 -15.76 -19.20 25.43
CA HIS A 84 -16.47 -19.97 24.42
C HIS A 84 -15.60 -21.06 23.82
N ASN A 85 -16.23 -22.05 23.22
CA ASN A 85 -15.53 -23.02 22.39
C ASN A 85 -15.76 -22.64 20.92
N ILE A 86 -14.67 -22.39 20.20
CA ILE A 86 -14.71 -21.91 18.81
C ILE A 86 -14.28 -22.98 17.81
N ASP A 87 -14.41 -24.26 18.19
CA ASP A 87 -14.12 -25.36 17.29
C ASP A 87 -15.12 -25.36 16.13
N VAL A 88 -14.60 -25.25 14.90
CA VAL A 88 -15.45 -25.09 13.73
C VAL A 88 -16.38 -26.29 13.49
N ASP A 89 -15.93 -27.51 13.77
CA ASP A 89 -16.75 -28.72 13.61
C ASP A 89 -17.92 -28.70 14.61
N ARG A 90 -17.65 -28.29 15.86
CA ARG A 90 -18.71 -28.16 16.88
C ARG A 90 -19.71 -27.05 16.57
N LEU A 91 -19.24 -25.93 16.03
CA LEU A 91 -20.10 -24.83 15.63
C LEU A 91 -21.04 -25.28 14.50
N PHE A 92 -20.56 -26.09 13.54
CA PHE A 92 -21.41 -26.67 12.51
C PHE A 92 -22.40 -27.71 13.04
N GLU A 93 -22.00 -28.53 14.02
CA GLU A 93 -22.89 -29.49 14.68
C GLU A 93 -23.94 -28.82 15.58
N SER A 94 -23.65 -27.63 16.12
CA SER A 94 -24.51 -26.91 17.06
C SER A 94 -24.58 -25.40 16.76
N PRO A 95 -25.31 -24.98 15.71
CA PRO A 95 -25.34 -23.59 15.26
C PRO A 95 -25.74 -22.56 16.33
N SER A 96 -26.58 -22.92 17.29
CA SER A 96 -27.01 -22.03 18.38
C SER A 96 -25.87 -21.60 19.32
N GLN A 97 -24.71 -22.26 19.26
CA GLN A 97 -23.52 -21.81 19.99
C GLN A 97 -22.96 -20.52 19.40
N TRP A 98 -23.14 -20.29 18.10
CA TRP A 98 -22.71 -19.06 17.44
C TRP A 98 -23.37 -17.83 18.05
N ASP A 99 -24.69 -17.90 18.28
CA ASP A 99 -25.47 -16.79 18.84
C ASP A 99 -24.93 -16.33 20.20
N LEU A 100 -24.45 -17.26 21.04
CA LEU A 100 -23.85 -16.95 22.35
C LEU A 100 -22.48 -16.28 22.21
N ILE A 101 -21.70 -16.68 21.21
CA ILE A 101 -20.38 -16.08 20.94
C ILE A 101 -20.59 -14.66 20.43
N GLU A 102 -21.48 -14.48 19.48
CA GLU A 102 -21.79 -13.18 18.88
C GLU A 102 -22.40 -12.20 19.91
N GLU A 103 -23.31 -12.66 20.77
CA GLU A 103 -23.87 -11.85 21.85
C GLU A 103 -22.79 -11.32 22.82
N ASP A 104 -21.76 -12.11 23.10
CA ASP A 104 -20.72 -11.73 24.04
C ASP A 104 -19.63 -10.83 23.44
N LEU A 105 -19.27 -11.06 22.16
CA LEU A 105 -18.10 -10.49 21.50
C LEU A 105 -18.43 -9.42 20.44
N GLY A 106 -19.66 -9.40 19.92
CA GLY A 106 -20.01 -8.70 18.69
C GLY A 106 -19.60 -9.49 17.44
N GLU A 107 -20.30 -9.24 16.33
CA GLU A 107 -20.15 -9.99 15.06
C GLU A 107 -18.69 -10.00 14.56
N ALA A 108 -18.04 -8.83 14.51
CA ALA A 108 -16.70 -8.70 13.93
C ALA A 108 -15.64 -9.48 14.73
N ASN A 109 -15.61 -9.32 16.06
CA ASN A 109 -14.65 -10.02 16.92
C ASN A 109 -14.92 -11.52 17.00
N ALA A 110 -16.19 -11.93 17.07
CA ALA A 110 -16.60 -13.34 17.03
C ALA A 110 -16.05 -14.01 15.76
N PHE A 111 -16.30 -13.40 14.60
CA PHE A 111 -15.86 -13.91 13.31
C PHE A 111 -14.34 -13.92 13.19
N SER A 112 -13.66 -12.84 13.59
CA SER A 112 -12.21 -12.77 13.56
C SER A 112 -11.55 -13.88 14.37
N VAL A 113 -11.96 -14.07 15.62
CA VAL A 113 -11.28 -15.02 16.50
C VAL A 113 -11.61 -16.46 16.14
N ALA A 114 -12.87 -16.76 15.80
CA ALA A 114 -13.25 -18.08 15.32
C ALA A 114 -12.49 -18.45 14.04
N THR A 115 -12.47 -17.56 13.05
CA THR A 115 -11.79 -17.80 11.78
C THR A 115 -10.28 -17.92 11.95
N LEU A 116 -9.60 -16.98 12.62
CA LEU A 116 -8.14 -17.04 12.81
C LEU A 116 -7.70 -18.29 13.55
N THR A 117 -8.39 -18.65 14.63
CA THR A 117 -7.97 -19.78 15.45
C THR A 117 -8.04 -21.08 14.65
N ASN A 118 -9.13 -21.29 13.91
CA ASN A 118 -9.27 -22.48 13.08
C ASN A 118 -8.34 -22.44 11.86
N ALA A 119 -8.23 -21.30 11.17
CA ALA A 119 -7.34 -21.12 10.02
C ALA A 119 -5.88 -21.41 10.39
N LEU A 120 -5.37 -20.90 11.51
CA LEU A 120 -3.98 -21.09 11.95
C LEU A 120 -3.65 -22.54 12.31
N ASP A 121 -4.65 -23.36 12.61
CA ASP A 121 -4.44 -24.79 12.86
C ASP A 121 -4.40 -25.62 11.57
N MET A 122 -4.70 -25.00 10.43
CA MET A 122 -4.52 -25.55 9.08
C MET A 122 -3.12 -25.27 8.50
N ASP A 123 -2.24 -24.62 9.27
CA ASP A 123 -0.87 -24.22 8.87
C ASP A 123 -0.79 -23.42 7.55
N PRO A 124 -1.52 -22.30 7.43
CA PRO A 124 -1.58 -21.53 6.20
C PRO A 124 -0.23 -20.86 5.89
N PRO A 125 0.04 -20.54 4.60
CA PRO A 125 1.22 -19.80 4.20
C PRO A 125 1.36 -18.48 4.98
N ALA A 126 2.59 -18.09 5.29
CA ALA A 126 2.85 -16.85 6.05
C ALA A 126 2.29 -15.59 5.39
N SER A 127 2.26 -15.56 4.05
CA SER A 127 1.64 -14.49 3.25
C SER A 127 0.14 -14.40 3.48
N LEU A 128 -0.55 -15.53 3.63
CA LEU A 128 -1.98 -15.54 3.97
C LEU A 128 -2.17 -15.07 5.41
N ILE A 129 -1.34 -15.51 6.37
CA ILE A 129 -1.39 -15.02 7.75
C ILE A 129 -1.26 -13.49 7.80
N ALA A 130 -0.39 -12.89 6.98
CA ALA A 130 -0.28 -11.44 6.89
C ALA A 130 -1.59 -10.77 6.42
N CYS A 131 -2.28 -11.34 5.43
CA CYS A 131 -3.57 -10.85 4.96
C CYS A 131 -4.67 -11.04 6.02
N LEU A 132 -4.69 -12.15 6.73
CA LEU A 132 -5.65 -12.39 7.82
C LEU A 132 -5.49 -11.41 8.99
N ARG A 133 -4.31 -10.81 9.16
CA ARG A 133 -4.01 -9.80 10.20
C ARG A 133 -4.40 -8.37 9.80
N SER A 134 -4.49 -8.09 8.49
CA SER A 134 -4.80 -6.75 7.98
C SER A 134 -6.29 -6.43 8.03
N HIS A 135 -7.13 -7.38 8.43
CA HIS A 135 -8.58 -7.24 8.42
C HIS A 135 -9.21 -7.78 9.72
N ASN A 136 -10.16 -7.04 10.31
CA ASN A 136 -10.85 -7.42 11.57
C ASN A 136 -12.15 -8.21 11.37
N LYS A 137 -12.54 -8.52 10.14
CA LYS A 137 -13.68 -9.38 9.81
C LYS A 137 -13.30 -10.29 8.66
N ILE A 138 -12.55 -11.35 8.90
CA ILE A 138 -11.97 -12.20 7.84
C ILE A 138 -13.08 -12.85 7.02
N THR A 139 -13.34 -12.36 5.82
CA THR A 139 -14.41 -12.84 4.92
C THR A 139 -13.86 -13.82 3.87
N PRO A 140 -14.73 -14.59 3.18
CA PRO A 140 -14.33 -15.34 1.97
C PRO A 140 -13.68 -14.44 0.91
N GLU A 141 -14.17 -13.21 0.77
CA GLU A 141 -13.61 -12.22 -0.15
C GLU A 141 -12.14 -11.92 0.14
N LEU A 142 -11.73 -11.82 1.42
CA LEU A 142 -10.32 -11.63 1.79
C LEU A 142 -9.45 -12.79 1.28
N ILE A 143 -9.93 -14.04 1.38
CA ILE A 143 -9.20 -15.22 0.88
C ILE A 143 -9.14 -15.22 -0.65
N SER A 144 -10.24 -14.90 -1.31
CA SER A 144 -10.28 -14.80 -2.77
C SER A 144 -9.32 -13.72 -3.31
N GLY A 145 -9.16 -12.59 -2.61
CA GLY A 145 -8.20 -11.54 -2.96
C GLY A 145 -6.76 -12.01 -2.85
N TYR A 146 -6.44 -12.78 -1.80
CA TYR A 146 -5.13 -13.44 -1.67
C TYR A 146 -4.87 -14.39 -2.85
N ILE A 147 -5.86 -15.21 -3.22
CA ILE A 147 -5.71 -16.16 -4.32
C ILE A 147 -5.54 -15.44 -5.68
N LEU A 148 -6.31 -14.38 -5.94
CA LEU A 148 -6.18 -13.56 -7.15
C LEU A 148 -4.79 -12.93 -7.25
N ALA A 149 -4.26 -12.41 -6.14
CA ALA A 149 -2.95 -11.79 -6.11
C ALA A 149 -1.81 -12.81 -6.31
N GLU A 150 -1.88 -13.99 -5.69
CA GLU A 150 -0.91 -15.08 -5.92
C GLU A 150 -0.98 -15.59 -7.37
N TYR A 151 -2.19 -15.71 -7.95
CA TYR A 151 -2.36 -16.05 -9.36
C TYR A 151 -1.70 -15.01 -10.27
N ALA A 152 -1.92 -13.71 -10.00
CA ALA A 152 -1.28 -12.63 -10.75
C ALA A 152 0.25 -12.64 -10.61
N ARG A 153 0.78 -12.96 -9.42
CA ARG A 153 2.23 -13.11 -9.18
C ARG A 153 2.85 -14.26 -9.97
N LYS A 154 2.13 -15.37 -10.09
CA LYS A 154 2.55 -16.54 -10.87
C LYS A 154 2.57 -16.25 -12.37
N GLU A 155 1.54 -15.56 -12.88
CA GLU A 155 1.38 -15.32 -14.32
C GLU A 155 2.09 -14.05 -14.83
N LEU A 156 2.28 -13.03 -13.98
CA LEU A 156 3.02 -11.80 -14.27
C LEU A 156 4.15 -11.59 -13.24
N PRO A 157 5.18 -12.45 -13.20
CA PRO A 157 6.19 -12.39 -12.15
C PRO A 157 7.05 -11.11 -12.23
N VAL A 158 7.37 -10.53 -11.07
CA VAL A 158 8.32 -9.42 -10.95
C VAL A 158 9.73 -9.94 -11.24
N GLU A 159 10.34 -9.50 -12.34
CA GLU A 159 11.71 -9.88 -12.71
C GLU A 159 12.76 -8.91 -12.12
N ASN A 160 12.46 -7.62 -12.16
CA ASN A 160 13.30 -6.54 -11.65
C ASN A 160 12.50 -5.65 -10.68
N PRO A 161 12.51 -5.97 -9.38
CA PRO A 161 11.75 -5.22 -8.38
C PRO A 161 12.17 -3.74 -8.25
N ARG A 162 13.35 -3.33 -8.78
CA ARG A 162 13.74 -1.91 -8.75
C ARG A 162 12.94 -1.04 -9.71
N ASP A 163 12.48 -1.61 -10.83
CA ASP A 163 11.80 -0.86 -11.89
C ASP A 163 10.34 -1.34 -12.10
N GLN A 164 9.97 -2.50 -11.55
CA GLN A 164 8.65 -3.11 -11.70
C GLN A 164 7.84 -3.09 -10.40
N GLU A 165 6.56 -2.77 -10.50
CA GLU A 165 5.59 -2.75 -9.41
C GLU A 165 4.21 -3.20 -9.92
N TYR A 166 3.35 -3.68 -9.02
CA TYR A 166 1.95 -3.92 -9.37
C TYR A 166 1.13 -2.65 -9.23
N ILE A 167 0.27 -2.44 -10.21
CA ILE A 167 -0.84 -1.51 -10.14
C ILE A 167 -2.12 -2.34 -10.30
N VAL A 168 -3.08 -2.12 -9.42
CA VAL A 168 -4.34 -2.84 -9.38
C VAL A 168 -5.49 -1.86 -9.54
N VAL A 169 -6.43 -2.20 -10.42
CA VAL A 169 -7.73 -1.52 -10.52
C VAL A 169 -8.81 -2.49 -10.08
N SER A 170 -9.40 -2.25 -8.91
CA SER A 170 -10.55 -3.00 -8.39
C SER A 170 -11.83 -2.47 -9.02
N LEU A 171 -12.69 -3.37 -9.51
CA LEU A 171 -13.91 -3.00 -10.23
C LEU A 171 -15.15 -2.85 -9.33
N HIS A 172 -15.05 -3.30 -8.08
CA HIS A 172 -16.18 -3.30 -7.15
C HIS A 172 -15.84 -2.66 -5.80
N GLY A 173 -14.59 -2.79 -5.33
CA GLY A 173 -14.22 -2.43 -3.96
C GLY A 173 -14.75 -3.48 -2.97
N SER A 174 -13.88 -4.32 -2.42
CA SER A 174 -14.30 -5.36 -1.45
C SER A 174 -13.15 -5.80 -0.54
N ALA A 175 -13.41 -6.74 0.37
CA ALA A 175 -12.37 -7.36 1.21
C ALA A 175 -11.24 -8.04 0.44
N GLN A 176 -11.42 -8.31 -0.85
CA GLN A 176 -10.35 -8.73 -1.75
C GLN A 176 -9.18 -7.73 -1.78
N ASP A 177 -9.51 -6.44 -1.76
CA ASP A 177 -8.56 -5.37 -2.01
C ASP A 177 -7.56 -5.20 -0.86
N ASP A 178 -7.95 -5.51 0.38
CA ASP A 178 -7.04 -5.50 1.54
C ASP A 178 -6.00 -6.62 1.46
N ALA A 179 -6.38 -7.81 1.01
CA ALA A 179 -5.43 -8.90 0.78
C ALA A 179 -4.48 -8.58 -0.38
N ILE A 180 -5.01 -8.04 -1.48
CA ILE A 180 -4.22 -7.62 -2.65
C ILE A 180 -3.21 -6.53 -2.25
N MET A 181 -3.68 -5.51 -1.53
CA MET A 181 -2.85 -4.42 -1.02
C MET A 181 -1.76 -4.94 -0.08
N THR A 182 -2.11 -5.84 0.83
CA THR A 182 -1.18 -6.44 1.79
C THR A 182 -0.09 -7.25 1.10
N LEU A 183 -0.44 -8.09 0.13
CA LEU A 183 0.51 -8.98 -0.54
C LEU A 183 1.38 -8.25 -1.57
N LEU A 184 0.77 -7.38 -2.37
CA LEU A 184 1.43 -6.73 -3.51
C LEU A 184 2.03 -5.36 -3.18
N ASP A 185 1.80 -4.84 -1.97
CA ASP A 185 2.29 -3.51 -1.55
C ASP A 185 1.70 -2.36 -2.39
N ALA A 186 0.58 -2.66 -3.05
CA ALA A 186 -0.14 -1.80 -3.97
C ALA A 186 -1.14 -0.95 -3.19
N THR A 187 -0.66 0.00 -2.37
CA THR A 187 -1.55 0.86 -1.58
C THR A 187 -2.04 2.07 -2.39
N PRO A 188 -3.22 2.65 -2.05
CA PRO A 188 -3.67 3.89 -2.66
C PRO A 188 -2.61 4.99 -2.54
N GLY A 189 -2.04 5.24 -1.36
CA GLY A 189 -1.06 6.32 -1.17
C GLY A 189 0.26 6.16 -1.92
N ARG A 190 0.52 4.98 -2.50
CA ARG A 190 1.62 4.71 -3.43
C ARG A 190 1.19 4.66 -4.90
N SER A 191 -0.05 5.02 -5.20
CA SER A 191 -0.66 4.92 -6.52
C SER A 191 -0.64 3.50 -7.09
N GLY A 192 -0.78 2.51 -6.19
CA GLY A 192 -0.78 1.09 -6.48
C GLY A 192 -2.18 0.47 -6.58
N LEU A 193 -3.17 0.94 -5.81
CA LEU A 193 -4.56 0.47 -5.87
C LEU A 193 -5.53 1.60 -6.19
N PHE A 194 -6.46 1.33 -7.10
CA PHE A 194 -7.53 2.23 -7.51
C PHE A 194 -8.85 1.45 -7.50
N ILE A 195 -9.85 1.95 -6.79
CA ILE A 195 -11.19 1.36 -6.80
C ILE A 195 -12.05 2.18 -7.76
N ARG A 196 -12.64 1.51 -8.74
CA ARG A 196 -13.45 2.11 -9.80
C ARG A 196 -14.80 1.43 -9.82
N HIS A 197 -15.78 2.09 -9.23
CA HIS A 197 -17.13 1.57 -9.09
C HIS A 197 -17.95 1.95 -10.33
N SER A 198 -18.37 0.93 -11.08
CA SER A 198 -19.22 1.07 -12.28
C SER A 198 -20.51 0.28 -12.08
N GLU A 199 -21.67 0.93 -12.18
CA GLU A 199 -22.98 0.28 -11.93
C GLU A 199 -23.32 -0.82 -12.95
N GLN A 200 -22.71 -0.79 -14.15
CA GLN A 200 -22.91 -1.82 -15.18
C GLN A 200 -21.60 -2.19 -15.86
N LEU A 201 -21.16 -3.43 -15.67
CA LEU A 201 -20.10 -4.04 -16.47
C LEU A 201 -20.72 -4.68 -17.73
N PRO A 202 -20.12 -4.53 -18.92
CA PRO A 202 -20.50 -5.23 -20.14
C PRO A 202 -20.48 -6.74 -19.95
N ALA A 203 -21.22 -7.46 -20.79
CA ALA A 203 -21.37 -8.91 -20.67
C ALA A 203 -20.03 -9.67 -20.68
N GLU A 204 -19.00 -9.21 -21.39
CA GLU A 204 -17.65 -9.82 -21.40
C GLU A 204 -16.93 -9.70 -20.03
N PHE A 205 -17.18 -8.63 -19.29
CA PHE A 205 -16.51 -8.33 -18.01
C PHE A 205 -17.43 -8.45 -16.80
N ARG A 206 -18.63 -9.02 -16.96
CA ARG A 206 -19.65 -9.08 -15.90
C ARG A 206 -19.15 -9.77 -14.61
N ASN A 207 -18.24 -10.72 -14.76
CA ASN A 207 -17.64 -11.47 -13.65
C ASN A 207 -16.22 -10.99 -13.30
N ALA A 208 -15.75 -9.89 -13.90
CA ALA A 208 -14.42 -9.37 -13.61
C ALA A 208 -14.36 -8.82 -12.18
N SER A 209 -13.33 -9.19 -11.45
CA SER A 209 -13.07 -8.74 -10.08
C SER A 209 -12.05 -7.60 -10.07
N SER A 210 -10.85 -7.86 -10.60
CA SER A 210 -9.73 -6.91 -10.54
C SER A 210 -8.88 -6.97 -11.81
N ILE A 211 -8.28 -5.83 -12.14
CA ILE A 211 -7.29 -5.68 -13.20
C ILE A 211 -5.90 -5.57 -12.56
N PHE A 212 -5.01 -6.50 -12.86
CA PHE A 212 -3.62 -6.48 -12.40
C PHE A 212 -2.72 -5.99 -13.52
N ILE A 213 -1.82 -5.06 -13.23
CA ILE A 213 -0.86 -4.50 -14.18
C ILE A 213 0.53 -4.57 -13.56
N LEU A 214 1.42 -5.36 -14.16
CA LEU A 214 2.85 -5.31 -13.84
C LEU A 214 3.47 -4.15 -14.61
N TRP A 215 3.68 -3.04 -13.92
CA TRP A 215 4.12 -1.78 -14.50
C TRP A 215 5.63 -1.60 -14.39
N ASN A 216 6.29 -1.26 -15.49
CA ASN A 216 7.70 -0.87 -15.48
C ASN A 216 7.81 0.67 -15.49
N ALA A 217 8.13 1.25 -14.34
CA ALA A 217 8.16 2.70 -14.13
C ALA A 217 9.27 3.40 -14.94
N ARG A 218 10.35 2.69 -15.28
CA ARG A 218 11.45 3.20 -16.12
C ARG A 218 11.05 3.24 -17.60
N MET A 219 10.48 2.15 -18.09
CA MET A 219 10.08 2.00 -19.50
C MET A 219 8.74 2.67 -19.82
N LYS A 220 7.97 3.05 -18.80
CA LYS A 220 6.62 3.62 -18.93
C LYS A 220 5.68 2.70 -19.75
N ARG A 221 5.79 1.40 -19.50
CA ARG A 221 4.99 0.33 -20.13
C ARG A 221 4.68 -0.75 -19.10
N GLY A 222 3.60 -1.48 -19.30
CA GLY A 222 3.23 -2.62 -18.46
C GLY A 222 2.52 -3.72 -19.24
N GLU A 223 2.44 -4.88 -18.60
CA GLU A 223 1.60 -5.99 -19.03
C GLU A 223 0.50 -6.17 -17.99
N GLY A 224 -0.73 -6.46 -18.43
CA GLY A 224 -1.87 -6.56 -17.53
C GLY A 224 -2.82 -7.69 -17.85
N MET A 225 -3.59 -8.07 -16.85
CA MET A 225 -4.63 -9.09 -16.92
C MET A 225 -5.89 -8.66 -16.18
N VAL A 226 -7.04 -9.05 -16.70
CA VAL A 226 -8.34 -8.94 -16.04
C VAL A 226 -8.69 -10.33 -15.50
N LEU A 227 -8.88 -10.43 -14.19
CA LEU A 227 -9.22 -11.69 -13.53
C LEU A 227 -10.67 -11.67 -13.02
N ALA A 228 -11.32 -12.82 -13.14
CA ALA A 228 -12.59 -13.13 -12.50
C ALA A 228 -12.38 -14.15 -11.38
N PHE A 229 -13.22 -14.06 -10.35
CA PHE A 229 -13.35 -15.06 -9.30
C PHE A 229 -14.79 -15.61 -9.28
N ASP A 230 -14.95 -16.92 -9.35
CA ASP A 230 -16.25 -17.61 -9.39
C ASP A 230 -16.71 -17.99 -7.98
N THR A 231 -17.28 -17.01 -7.27
CA THR A 231 -17.79 -17.20 -5.91
C THR A 231 -18.90 -18.25 -5.83
N GLU A 232 -19.79 -18.35 -6.82
CA GLU A 232 -20.85 -19.36 -6.83
C GLU A 232 -20.27 -20.77 -6.96
N LYS A 233 -19.20 -20.94 -7.76
CA LYS A 233 -18.50 -22.22 -7.83
C LYS A 233 -17.86 -22.61 -6.50
N VAL A 234 -17.25 -21.66 -5.80
CA VAL A 234 -16.70 -21.89 -4.45
C VAL A 234 -17.81 -22.30 -3.47
N ILE A 235 -18.95 -21.61 -3.48
CA ILE A 235 -20.10 -21.96 -2.64
C ILE A 235 -20.59 -23.39 -2.94
N GLU A 236 -20.74 -23.76 -4.22
CA GLU A 236 -21.12 -25.12 -4.65
C GLU A 236 -20.12 -26.17 -4.16
N LEU A 237 -18.82 -25.92 -4.30
CA LEU A 237 -17.77 -26.88 -3.95
C LEU A 237 -17.54 -27.01 -2.44
N SER A 238 -17.82 -25.95 -1.68
CA SER A 238 -17.68 -25.94 -0.21
C SER A 238 -18.79 -26.71 0.52
N ASP A 239 -19.88 -27.04 -0.18
CA ASP A 239 -21.08 -27.65 0.40
C ASP A 239 -21.62 -26.85 1.60
N ALA A 240 -21.43 -25.52 1.58
CA ALA A 240 -21.83 -24.65 2.67
C ALA A 240 -23.35 -24.43 2.68
N ASP A 241 -24.00 -24.84 3.77
CA ASP A 241 -25.43 -24.61 3.98
C ASP A 241 -25.72 -23.11 4.11
N ARG A 242 -26.80 -22.63 3.49
CA ARG A 242 -27.22 -21.22 3.50
C ARG A 242 -28.17 -20.89 4.66
N GLU A 243 -28.52 -21.85 5.52
CA GLU A 243 -29.46 -21.65 6.64
C GLU A 243 -28.91 -20.73 7.76
N ASN A 244 -27.61 -20.79 8.05
CA ASN A 244 -26.94 -19.93 9.04
C ASN A 244 -25.80 -19.15 8.38
N GLU A 245 -25.99 -17.84 8.20
CA GLU A 245 -25.14 -16.98 7.38
C GLU A 245 -23.68 -16.87 7.89
N PRO A 246 -23.42 -16.66 9.20
CA PRO A 246 -22.05 -16.68 9.72
C PRO A 246 -21.34 -18.02 9.54
N LEU A 247 -22.02 -19.15 9.83
CA LEU A 247 -21.42 -20.48 9.68
C LEU A 247 -21.24 -20.88 8.22
N HIS A 248 -22.13 -20.43 7.34
CA HIS A 248 -21.99 -20.54 5.89
C HIS A 248 -20.64 -19.93 5.44
N ARG A 249 -20.39 -18.67 5.83
CA ARG A 249 -19.13 -17.97 5.50
C ARG A 249 -17.92 -18.69 6.10
N LEU A 250 -18.00 -19.13 7.36
CA LEU A 250 -16.90 -19.83 8.03
C LEU A 250 -16.55 -21.14 7.30
N LYS A 251 -17.55 -21.91 6.86
CA LYS A 251 -17.35 -23.15 6.08
C LYS A 251 -16.67 -22.89 4.73
N ILE A 252 -17.07 -21.81 4.04
CA ILE A 252 -16.41 -21.38 2.80
C ILE A 252 -14.94 -21.06 3.05
N ILE A 253 -14.63 -20.25 4.07
CA ILE A 253 -13.24 -19.86 4.38
C ILE A 253 -12.38 -21.10 4.67
N MET A 254 -12.87 -22.03 5.51
CA MET A 254 -12.14 -23.27 5.80
C MET A 254 -11.94 -24.12 4.54
N TRP A 255 -12.90 -24.11 3.61
CA TRP A 255 -12.74 -24.79 2.34
C TRP A 255 -11.68 -24.09 1.46
N GLU A 256 -11.75 -22.76 1.29
CA GLU A 256 -10.81 -22.01 0.45
C GLU A 256 -9.35 -22.15 0.93
N ILE A 257 -9.11 -22.11 2.25
CA ILE A 257 -7.75 -22.29 2.82
C ILE A 257 -7.19 -23.68 2.49
N ASN A 258 -8.03 -24.71 2.41
CA ASN A 258 -7.60 -26.05 1.98
C ASN A 258 -7.35 -26.17 0.47
N HIS A 259 -7.84 -25.21 -0.34
CA HIS A 259 -7.81 -25.26 -1.81
C HIS A 259 -7.08 -24.06 -2.42
N LEU A 260 -6.17 -23.41 -1.67
CA LEU A 260 -5.39 -22.24 -2.14
C LEU A 260 -4.61 -22.50 -3.43
N ASN A 261 -4.23 -23.76 -3.70
CA ASN A 261 -3.46 -24.14 -4.87
C ASN A 261 -4.32 -24.58 -6.07
N ASP A 262 -5.63 -24.75 -5.89
CA ASP A 262 -6.56 -25.23 -6.91
C ASP A 262 -7.23 -24.06 -7.65
N THR A 263 -6.46 -23.00 -7.90
CA THR A 263 -6.95 -21.71 -8.41
C THR A 263 -7.71 -21.83 -9.72
N GLU A 264 -7.36 -22.80 -10.57
CA GLU A 264 -8.01 -23.06 -11.87
C GLU A 264 -9.50 -23.47 -11.73
N LEU A 265 -9.95 -23.86 -10.52
CA LEU A 265 -11.34 -24.21 -10.26
C LEU A 265 -12.26 -22.99 -10.23
N PHE A 266 -11.74 -21.82 -9.87
CA PHE A 266 -12.56 -20.64 -9.54
C PHE A 266 -11.91 -19.31 -9.94
N VAL A 267 -10.68 -19.28 -10.44
CA VAL A 267 -10.06 -18.09 -11.05
C VAL A 267 -10.07 -18.24 -12.57
N SER A 268 -10.43 -17.18 -13.29
CA SER A 268 -10.41 -17.19 -14.75
C SER A 268 -9.83 -15.88 -15.32
N PRO A 269 -8.78 -15.94 -16.16
CA PRO A 269 -8.32 -14.77 -16.89
C PRO A 269 -9.30 -14.43 -18.01
N ILE A 270 -9.95 -13.27 -17.91
CA ILE A 270 -10.87 -12.78 -18.95
C ILE A 270 -10.08 -12.23 -20.14
N LYS A 271 -9.06 -11.41 -19.86
CA LYS A 271 -8.29 -10.70 -20.89
C LYS A 271 -6.86 -10.43 -20.43
N THR A 272 -5.91 -10.53 -21.34
CA THR A 272 -4.52 -10.09 -21.17
C THR A 272 -4.18 -9.00 -22.19
N PHE A 273 -3.39 -8.01 -21.78
CA PHE A 273 -3.11 -6.83 -22.58
C PHE A 273 -1.74 -6.23 -22.28
N ARG A 274 -1.30 -5.32 -23.15
CA ARG A 274 -0.16 -4.43 -22.91
C ARG A 274 -0.66 -3.01 -22.80
N ILE A 275 0.03 -2.22 -21.99
CA ILE A 275 -0.39 -0.86 -21.66
C ILE A 275 0.77 0.11 -21.62
N ASN A 276 0.54 1.35 -22.06
CA ASN A 276 1.48 2.46 -21.92
C ASN A 276 1.01 3.46 -20.84
N ASN A 277 1.77 4.54 -20.65
CA ASN A 277 1.50 5.49 -19.57
C ASN A 277 0.16 6.22 -19.70
N GLN A 278 -0.27 6.57 -20.91
CA GLN A 278 -1.52 7.30 -21.10
C GLN A 278 -2.73 6.39 -20.92
N GLN A 279 -2.67 5.17 -21.44
CA GLN A 279 -3.70 4.16 -21.20
C GLN A 279 -3.80 3.80 -19.72
N LEU A 280 -2.66 3.70 -19.01
CA LEU A 280 -2.65 3.48 -17.57
C LEU A 280 -3.33 4.63 -16.81
N ILE A 281 -3.05 5.87 -17.19
CA ILE A 281 -3.71 7.05 -16.61
C ILE A 281 -5.23 6.96 -16.82
N LYS A 282 -5.68 6.63 -18.03
CA LYS A 282 -7.13 6.48 -18.29
C LYS A 282 -7.77 5.36 -17.47
N LEU A 283 -7.13 4.18 -17.36
CA LEU A 283 -7.61 3.11 -16.47
C LEU A 283 -7.67 3.54 -15.00
N LYS A 284 -6.74 4.40 -14.57
CA LYS A 284 -6.73 4.95 -13.22
C LYS A 284 -7.78 6.04 -13.02
N GLU A 285 -8.19 6.77 -14.03
CA GLU A 285 -9.02 7.98 -13.86
C GLU A 285 -10.47 7.84 -14.33
N LYS A 286 -10.72 6.92 -15.28
CA LYS A 286 -12.00 6.74 -15.94
C LYS A 286 -12.58 5.35 -15.66
N ASN A 287 -13.82 5.14 -16.14
CA ASN A 287 -14.42 3.82 -16.15
C ASN A 287 -13.49 2.82 -16.90
N PRO A 288 -12.89 1.85 -16.19
CA PRO A 288 -11.80 1.05 -16.73
C PRO A 288 -12.26 0.09 -17.83
N VAL A 289 -13.54 -0.25 -17.86
CA VAL A 289 -14.13 -1.15 -18.86
C VAL A 289 -14.04 -0.57 -20.27
N ALA A 290 -14.42 0.70 -20.44
CA ALA A 290 -14.43 1.34 -21.76
C ALA A 290 -13.02 1.34 -22.38
N GLU A 291 -12.01 1.55 -21.53
CA GLU A 291 -10.60 1.50 -21.93
C GLU A 291 -10.15 0.06 -22.22
N LEU A 292 -10.60 -0.93 -21.42
CA LEU A 292 -10.27 -2.34 -21.65
C LEU A 292 -10.70 -2.81 -23.03
N ASP A 293 -11.86 -2.42 -23.56
CA ASP A 293 -12.33 -2.79 -24.90
C ASP A 293 -11.37 -2.29 -26.01
N GLU A 294 -10.74 -1.14 -25.79
CA GLU A 294 -9.82 -0.53 -26.74
C GLU A 294 -8.44 -1.21 -26.75
N LEU A 295 -8.04 -1.85 -25.64
CA LEU A 295 -6.73 -2.46 -25.50
C LEU A 295 -6.60 -3.75 -26.36
N PRO A 296 -5.54 -3.87 -27.17
CA PRO A 296 -5.30 -5.07 -27.96
C PRO A 296 -5.04 -6.27 -27.05
N ARG A 297 -5.66 -7.42 -27.35
CA ARG A 297 -5.33 -8.68 -26.67
C ARG A 297 -3.87 -9.01 -26.94
N ALA A 298 -3.10 -9.16 -25.87
CA ALA A 298 -1.70 -9.57 -25.94
C ALA A 298 -1.58 -11.05 -25.64
N ILE A 299 -0.72 -11.75 -26.38
CA ILE A 299 -0.23 -13.06 -25.93
C ILE A 299 0.69 -12.77 -24.73
N PRO A 300 0.44 -13.37 -23.54
CA PRO A 300 1.28 -13.17 -22.38
C PRO A 300 2.75 -13.40 -22.74
N TYR A 301 3.63 -12.48 -22.38
CA TYR A 301 5.05 -12.75 -22.46
C TYR A 301 5.37 -13.80 -21.39
N ARG A 302 5.60 -15.05 -21.81
CA ARG A 302 6.17 -16.06 -20.91
C ARG A 302 7.66 -15.78 -20.81
N PRO A 303 8.21 -15.46 -19.61
CA PRO A 303 9.64 -15.33 -19.44
C PRO A 303 10.31 -16.64 -19.86
N THR A 304 11.12 -16.58 -20.92
CA THR A 304 12.01 -17.70 -21.30
C THR A 304 13.36 -17.61 -20.59
N THR A 305 13.58 -16.53 -19.84
CA THR A 305 14.80 -16.25 -19.13
C THR A 305 14.72 -16.74 -17.69
N LYS A 306 15.43 -17.84 -17.42
CA LYS A 306 15.95 -18.11 -16.07
C LYS A 306 16.58 -16.81 -15.56
N TYR A 307 16.18 -16.39 -14.38
CA TYR A 307 16.80 -15.30 -13.63
C TYR A 307 18.33 -15.46 -13.68
N VAL A 308 19.01 -14.54 -14.37
CA VAL A 308 20.48 -14.44 -14.35
C VAL A 308 20.80 -13.34 -13.36
N ASP A 309 21.43 -13.71 -12.24
CA ASP A 309 21.97 -12.77 -11.28
C ASP A 309 23.01 -11.86 -11.97
N LEU A 310 22.62 -10.63 -12.28
CA LEU A 310 23.48 -9.62 -12.94
C LEU A 310 24.46 -8.95 -11.97
N THR A 311 24.58 -9.42 -10.71
CA THR A 311 25.37 -8.71 -9.70
C THR A 311 26.84 -9.06 -9.67
N GLY A 312 27.30 -10.01 -10.51
CA GLY A 312 28.71 -10.09 -10.96
C GLY A 312 29.78 -9.86 -9.89
N ARG A 313 29.58 -10.37 -8.67
CA ARG A 313 30.58 -10.32 -7.58
C ARG A 313 30.81 -11.73 -7.09
N ASN A 314 32.02 -12.25 -7.35
CA ASN A 314 32.59 -13.53 -6.92
C ASN A 314 31.71 -14.26 -5.88
N LEU A 315 30.91 -15.22 -6.37
CA LEU A 315 30.11 -16.09 -5.52
C LEU A 315 31.06 -16.92 -4.65
N PRO A 316 30.99 -16.83 -3.30
CA PRO A 316 31.62 -17.84 -2.46
C PRO A 316 30.95 -19.21 -2.73
N PRO A 317 31.64 -20.33 -2.48
CA PRO A 317 31.16 -21.66 -2.84
C PRO A 317 29.76 -21.96 -2.28
N CYS A 318 28.87 -22.44 -3.16
CA CYS A 318 27.45 -22.64 -2.90
C CYS A 318 27.08 -23.96 -2.19
N ASN A 319 28.03 -24.83 -1.86
CA ASN A 319 27.71 -26.14 -1.29
C ASN A 319 27.91 -26.12 0.23
N ILE A 320 26.81 -26.27 0.97
CA ILE A 320 26.84 -26.55 2.41
C ILE A 320 27.09 -28.05 2.59
N ASN A 321 28.33 -28.44 2.89
CA ASN A 321 28.68 -29.82 3.22
C ASN A 321 28.76 -29.99 4.73
N ILE A 322 27.61 -30.19 5.38
CA ILE A 322 27.53 -30.48 6.82
C ILE A 322 27.04 -31.91 7.01
N GLU A 323 27.81 -32.74 7.71
CA GLU A 323 27.37 -34.08 8.11
C GLU A 323 26.49 -33.97 9.36
N LEU A 324 25.21 -34.33 9.24
CA LEU A 324 24.21 -34.18 10.30
C LEU A 324 23.76 -35.53 10.84
N GLU A 325 23.59 -35.62 12.16
CA GLU A 325 22.98 -36.77 12.83
C GLU A 325 21.48 -36.86 12.48
N LYS A 326 20.99 -38.09 12.22
CA LYS A 326 19.57 -38.33 11.88
C LYS A 326 18.62 -37.95 13.03
N LYS A 327 17.41 -37.51 12.64
CA LYS A 327 16.30 -37.03 13.49
C LYS A 327 16.14 -37.86 14.77
N THR A 328 16.56 -37.31 15.91
CA THR A 328 16.28 -37.87 17.25
C THR A 328 14.90 -37.38 17.70
N VAL A 329 14.09 -38.22 18.34
CA VAL A 329 12.74 -37.85 18.78
C VAL A 329 12.80 -36.64 19.73
N HIS A 330 12.03 -35.59 19.45
CA HIS A 330 12.12 -34.25 20.09
C HIS A 330 12.13 -34.31 21.63
N TRP A 331 11.27 -35.13 22.26
CA TRP A 331 11.20 -35.26 23.71
C TRP A 331 12.42 -35.96 24.34
N ILE A 332 13.05 -36.90 23.61
CA ILE A 332 14.27 -37.60 24.07
C ILE A 332 15.43 -36.60 24.12
N ARG A 333 15.56 -35.78 23.08
CA ARG A 333 16.61 -34.75 23.03
C ARG A 333 16.38 -33.65 24.06
N TYR A 334 15.13 -33.23 24.27
CA TYR A 334 14.76 -32.30 25.35
C TYR A 334 15.18 -32.85 26.73
N LEU A 335 14.87 -34.12 27.00
CA LEU A 335 15.29 -34.79 28.22
C LEU A 335 16.82 -34.83 28.34
N LEU A 336 17.53 -35.14 27.25
CA LEU A 336 19.01 -35.17 27.22
C LEU A 336 19.65 -33.79 27.45
N ILE A 337 19.07 -32.71 26.92
CA ILE A 337 19.53 -31.32 27.17
C ILE A 337 19.29 -30.93 28.63
N LYS A 338 18.12 -31.29 29.19
CA LYS A 338 17.83 -31.07 30.62
C LYS A 338 18.72 -31.89 31.55
N LEU A 339 19.07 -33.11 31.15
CA LEU A 339 19.97 -33.99 31.89
C LEU A 339 21.46 -33.63 31.68
N GLY A 340 21.78 -32.62 30.86
CA GLY A 340 23.16 -32.19 30.59
C GLY A 340 23.99 -33.19 29.77
N VAL A 341 23.32 -34.10 29.05
CA VAL A 341 23.95 -35.18 28.27
C VAL A 341 24.30 -34.72 26.84
N VAL A 342 23.66 -33.66 26.35
CA VAL A 342 23.88 -33.09 25.00
C VAL A 342 24.34 -31.64 25.14
N THR A 343 25.35 -31.23 24.37
CA THR A 343 25.85 -29.84 24.35
C THR A 343 24.80 -28.88 23.86
N ARG A 344 24.59 -27.80 24.62
CA ARG A 344 23.71 -26.69 24.26
C ARG A 344 24.33 -25.83 23.17
N ILE A 345 23.51 -25.17 22.37
CA ILE A 345 24.04 -24.19 21.42
C ILE A 345 24.68 -23.02 22.18
N THR A 346 24.11 -22.66 23.32
CA THR A 346 24.64 -21.60 24.20
C THR A 346 25.97 -21.97 24.86
N ASP A 347 26.30 -23.27 24.98
CA ASP A 347 27.64 -23.69 25.42
C ASP A 347 28.71 -23.36 24.36
N ARG A 348 28.34 -23.44 23.06
CA ARG A 348 29.24 -23.18 21.92
C ARG A 348 29.24 -21.71 21.49
N CYS A 349 28.09 -21.06 21.61
CA CYS A 349 27.83 -19.67 21.25
C CYS A 349 27.16 -18.94 22.43
N PRO A 350 27.89 -18.59 23.50
CA PRO A 350 27.30 -18.02 24.72
C PRO A 350 26.55 -16.70 24.51
N TYR A 351 26.93 -15.93 23.50
CA TYR A 351 26.28 -14.68 23.12
C TYR A 351 24.84 -14.86 22.61
N LEU A 352 24.40 -16.07 22.26
CA LEU A 352 23.01 -16.37 21.89
C LEU A 352 22.07 -16.48 23.09
N LYS A 353 22.59 -16.40 24.33
CA LYS A 353 21.80 -16.57 25.54
C LYS A 353 20.55 -15.67 25.61
N PRO A 354 20.59 -14.36 25.27
CA PRO A 354 19.40 -13.51 25.31
C PRO A 354 18.26 -14.03 24.41
N VAL A 355 18.60 -14.53 23.22
CA VAL A 355 17.61 -15.10 22.29
C VAL A 355 17.13 -16.44 22.82
N SER A 356 18.03 -17.31 23.25
CA SER A 356 17.70 -18.63 23.81
C SER A 356 16.78 -18.53 25.04
N ASP A 357 17.01 -17.55 25.93
CA ASP A 357 16.19 -17.33 27.12
C ASP A 357 14.78 -16.81 26.74
N PHE A 358 14.68 -16.05 25.64
CA PHE A 358 13.41 -15.52 25.13
C PHE A 358 12.59 -16.58 24.38
N VAL A 359 13.21 -17.31 23.44
CA VAL A 359 12.51 -18.26 22.56
C VAL A 359 12.48 -19.69 23.10
N GLY A 360 13.33 -20.03 24.07
CA GLY A 360 13.58 -21.40 24.49
C GLY A 360 14.60 -22.07 23.56
N GLU A 361 15.58 -22.76 24.13
CA GLU A 361 16.73 -23.26 23.38
C GLU A 361 16.37 -24.23 22.26
N GLU A 362 15.37 -25.07 22.50
CA GLU A 362 14.84 -26.07 21.56
C GLU A 362 14.06 -25.46 20.39
N ASN A 363 13.69 -24.18 20.48
CA ASN A 363 12.92 -23.45 19.47
C ASN A 363 13.80 -22.51 18.62
N LEU A 364 15.12 -22.47 18.87
CA LEU A 364 16.03 -21.68 18.05
C LEU A 364 16.05 -22.22 16.61
N THR A 365 16.03 -21.28 15.66
CA THR A 365 16.03 -21.57 14.22
C THR A 365 17.06 -20.75 13.48
N ILE A 366 17.36 -21.11 12.23
CA ILE A 366 18.25 -20.35 11.34
C ILE A 366 17.84 -18.88 11.24
N LEU A 367 16.53 -18.58 11.22
CA LEU A 367 16.03 -17.20 11.15
C LEU A 367 16.25 -16.42 12.46
N HIS A 368 16.12 -17.08 13.61
CA HIS A 368 16.50 -16.46 14.88
C HIS A 368 17.98 -16.06 14.87
N LEU A 369 18.84 -16.94 14.36
CA LEU A 369 20.28 -16.70 14.27
C LEU A 369 20.62 -15.61 13.25
N LEU A 370 19.93 -15.58 12.10
CA LEU A 370 20.10 -14.56 11.07
C LEU A 370 19.86 -13.15 11.64
N ALA A 371 18.73 -12.97 12.31
CA ALA A 371 18.36 -11.69 12.93
C ALA A 371 19.26 -11.32 14.11
N PHE A 372 19.71 -12.31 14.90
CA PHE A 372 20.72 -12.08 15.93
C PHE A 372 22.00 -11.50 15.32
N ARG A 373 22.52 -12.09 14.25
CA ARG A 373 23.75 -11.62 13.58
C ARG A 373 23.61 -10.20 13.03
N ALA A 374 22.48 -9.86 12.42
CA ALA A 374 22.23 -8.50 11.95
C ALA A 374 22.17 -7.50 13.12
N SER A 375 21.49 -7.89 14.21
CA SER A 375 21.36 -7.07 15.43
C SER A 375 22.70 -6.84 16.12
N ASP A 376 23.53 -7.89 16.25
CA ASP A 376 24.86 -7.84 16.87
C ASP A 376 25.80 -6.90 16.10
N ILE A 377 25.85 -7.02 14.77
CA ILE A 377 26.60 -6.10 13.91
C ILE A 377 26.06 -4.67 14.04
N ALA A 378 24.74 -4.49 14.09
CA ALA A 378 24.15 -3.15 14.23
C ALA A 378 24.50 -2.50 15.57
N MET A 379 24.44 -3.25 16.67
CA MET A 379 24.82 -2.79 18.01
C MET A 379 26.28 -2.35 18.07
N ASP A 380 27.18 -3.14 17.48
CA ASP A 380 28.60 -2.78 17.37
C ASP A 380 28.81 -1.52 16.51
N GLN A 381 28.24 -1.48 15.30
CA GLN A 381 28.51 -0.43 14.31
C GLN A 381 27.80 0.90 14.60
N LEU A 382 26.68 0.87 15.32
CA LEU A 382 25.96 2.06 15.77
C LEU A 382 26.26 2.40 17.23
N HIS A 383 27.07 1.60 17.92
CA HIS A 383 27.49 1.81 19.31
C HIS A 383 26.31 2.00 20.27
N PHE A 384 25.44 0.98 20.39
CA PHE A 384 24.33 0.99 21.34
C PHE A 384 24.23 -0.30 22.13
N ASP A 385 23.74 -0.16 23.37
CA ASP A 385 23.45 -1.28 24.24
C ASP A 385 21.97 -1.68 24.15
N LYS A 386 21.68 -2.92 24.56
CA LYS A 386 20.31 -3.44 24.57
C LYS A 386 19.38 -2.51 25.37
N GLY A 387 18.29 -2.08 24.75
CA GLY A 387 17.27 -1.23 25.36
C GLY A 387 17.53 0.28 25.23
N ASP A 388 18.52 0.69 24.44
CA ASP A 388 18.74 2.10 24.11
C ASP A 388 17.47 2.71 23.45
N PRO A 389 16.85 3.75 24.06
CA PRO A 389 15.61 4.35 23.56
C PRO A 389 15.79 5.15 22.27
N ASP A 390 17.03 5.44 21.87
CA ASP A 390 17.35 6.17 20.64
C ASP A 390 17.48 5.28 19.41
N VAL A 391 17.30 3.97 19.56
CA VAL A 391 17.40 3.03 18.44
C VAL A 391 16.03 2.76 17.84
N LEU A 392 15.95 2.78 16.51
CA LEU A 392 14.84 2.26 15.73
C LEU A 392 15.32 1.04 14.93
N ALA A 393 14.55 -0.04 14.97
CA ALA A 393 14.73 -1.22 14.14
C ALA A 393 13.59 -1.30 13.12
N PHE A 394 13.91 -1.58 11.86
CA PHE A 394 12.97 -1.73 10.76
C PHE A 394 13.15 -3.12 10.17
N THR A 395 12.06 -3.84 10.00
CA THR A 395 12.04 -5.16 9.36
C THR A 395 10.70 -5.38 8.70
N ASP A 396 10.68 -6.05 7.56
CA ASP A 396 9.45 -6.52 6.91
C ASP A 396 9.17 -8.00 7.21
N ALA A 397 9.83 -8.54 8.24
CA ALA A 397 9.55 -9.86 8.77
C ALA A 397 8.06 -10.02 9.06
N GLY A 398 7.47 -11.09 8.53
CA GLY A 398 6.02 -11.36 8.64
C GLY A 398 5.16 -10.83 7.50
N TYR A 399 5.65 -9.90 6.67
CA TYR A 399 5.00 -9.53 5.40
C TYR A 399 5.57 -10.31 4.19
N VAL A 400 6.84 -10.75 4.28
CA VAL A 400 7.59 -11.30 3.15
C VAL A 400 7.48 -12.82 3.03
N VAL A 401 7.07 -13.29 1.84
CA VAL A 401 7.24 -14.67 1.35
C VAL A 401 8.00 -14.65 0.03
N ASN A 402 9.32 -14.80 0.09
CA ASN A 402 10.13 -15.02 -1.11
C ASN A 402 11.41 -15.82 -0.81
N ILE A 403 11.31 -16.70 0.19
CA ILE A 403 12.24 -17.80 0.40
C ILE A 403 11.44 -19.10 0.27
N ASP A 404 10.79 -19.30 -0.87
CA ASP A 404 10.05 -20.52 -1.22
C ASP A 404 9.14 -21.08 -0.09
N GLY A 405 8.32 -20.21 0.52
CA GLY A 405 7.33 -20.60 1.53
C GLY A 405 7.78 -20.49 3.00
N TYR A 406 9.06 -20.24 3.31
CA TYR A 406 9.48 -20.02 4.69
C TYR A 406 9.04 -18.65 5.23
N SER A 407 8.44 -18.63 6.43
CA SER A 407 8.13 -17.38 7.16
C SER A 407 9.42 -16.74 7.66
N THR A 408 9.39 -15.41 7.84
CA THR A 408 10.49 -14.63 8.43
C THR A 408 10.16 -14.08 9.82
N GLU A 409 8.98 -14.38 10.38
CA GLU A 409 8.48 -13.82 11.64
C GLU A 409 9.42 -14.10 12.83
N GLN A 410 10.13 -15.24 12.84
CA GLN A 410 11.11 -15.59 13.88
C GLN A 410 12.21 -14.53 14.05
N CYS A 411 12.50 -13.76 13.01
CA CYS A 411 13.45 -12.65 13.08
C CYS A 411 13.02 -11.57 14.09
N ILE A 412 11.71 -11.34 14.25
CA ILE A 412 11.13 -10.32 15.15
C ILE A 412 11.51 -10.63 16.60
N ASP A 413 11.42 -11.90 17.00
CA ASP A 413 11.74 -12.36 18.35
C ASP A 413 13.23 -12.16 18.66
N SER A 414 14.11 -12.46 17.71
CA SER A 414 15.55 -12.24 17.89
C SER A 414 15.94 -10.77 17.94
N ILE A 415 15.34 -9.91 17.09
CA ILE A 415 15.58 -8.47 17.16
C ILE A 415 15.15 -7.94 18.54
N THR A 416 13.97 -8.36 19.00
CA THR A 416 13.43 -8.03 20.33
C THR A 416 14.37 -8.47 21.45
N ALA A 417 14.77 -9.74 21.44
CA ALA A 417 15.61 -10.32 22.48
C ALA A 417 17.04 -9.74 22.51
N THR A 418 17.58 -9.35 21.36
CA THR A 418 18.96 -8.87 21.23
C THR A 418 19.06 -7.37 21.47
N THR A 419 18.27 -6.57 20.74
CA THR A 419 18.36 -5.09 20.77
C THR A 419 17.49 -4.45 21.86
N GLY A 420 16.44 -5.14 22.32
CA GLY A 420 15.43 -4.55 23.19
C GLY A 420 14.42 -3.64 22.47
N CYS A 421 14.51 -3.50 21.14
CA CYS A 421 13.48 -2.82 20.36
C CYS A 421 12.22 -3.69 20.31
N THR A 422 11.04 -3.13 20.58
CA THR A 422 9.77 -3.87 20.60
C THR A 422 8.68 -3.12 19.86
N ALA A 423 7.66 -3.85 19.42
CA ALA A 423 6.45 -3.25 18.87
C ALA A 423 5.75 -2.36 19.94
N GLY A 424 5.73 -2.79 21.21
CA GLY A 424 5.09 -2.03 22.28
C GLY A 424 5.78 -0.70 22.63
N ARG A 425 7.08 -0.59 22.36
CA ARG A 425 7.87 0.65 22.53
C ARG A 425 7.88 1.54 21.29
N ASN A 426 7.22 1.14 20.19
CA ASN A 426 7.24 1.85 18.91
C ASN A 426 8.63 2.14 18.35
N ASN A 427 9.58 1.24 18.63
CA ASN A 427 10.94 1.33 18.13
C ASN A 427 11.40 0.06 17.40
N LEU A 428 10.53 -0.94 17.26
CA LEU A 428 10.60 -1.99 16.24
C LEU A 428 9.44 -1.84 15.27
N LEU A 429 9.73 -1.31 14.07
CA LEU A 429 8.76 -1.04 13.02
C LEU A 429 8.68 -2.23 12.06
N LEU A 430 7.48 -2.82 11.97
CA LEU A 430 7.17 -3.90 11.04
C LEU A 430 6.71 -3.29 9.71
N ILE A 431 7.66 -3.05 8.81
CA ILE A 431 7.43 -2.34 7.55
C ILE A 431 6.70 -3.24 6.56
N HIS A 432 5.53 -2.80 6.11
CA HIS A 432 4.77 -3.40 5.02
C HIS A 432 5.56 -3.27 3.71
N ARG A 433 5.84 -4.43 3.10
CA ARG A 433 6.56 -4.53 1.82
C ARG A 433 5.99 -5.64 0.96
N SER A 434 6.09 -5.45 -0.35
CA SER A 434 5.77 -6.52 -1.30
C SER A 434 6.71 -7.68 -1.06
N ALA A 435 6.17 -8.88 -1.16
CA ALA A 435 6.94 -10.12 -1.11
C ALA A 435 8.12 -10.12 -2.11
N ASP A 436 8.04 -9.36 -3.21
CA ASP A 436 9.08 -9.28 -4.23
C ASP A 436 10.13 -8.18 -4.00
N MET A 437 9.91 -7.31 -3.00
CA MET A 437 10.70 -6.11 -2.69
C MET A 437 11.15 -6.03 -1.22
N PRO A 438 11.89 -7.02 -0.68
CA PRO A 438 12.15 -7.08 0.75
C PRO A 438 13.16 -6.03 1.26
N LEU A 439 12.89 -5.49 2.45
CA LEU A 439 13.75 -4.63 3.26
C LEU A 439 14.74 -5.45 4.10
N TRP A 440 14.33 -6.60 4.66
CA TRP A 440 15.07 -7.42 5.63
C TRP A 440 15.32 -6.75 6.98
N PHE A 441 16.44 -6.03 7.11
CA PHE A 441 16.85 -5.42 8.37
C PHE A 441 17.48 -4.05 8.14
N MET A 442 17.08 -3.11 8.96
CA MET A 442 17.70 -1.80 9.04
C MET A 442 17.59 -1.28 10.46
N PHE A 443 18.65 -0.63 10.95
CA PHE A 443 18.70 -0.06 12.29
C PHE A 443 19.19 1.37 12.16
N SER A 444 18.62 2.28 12.93
CA SER A 444 19.02 3.68 12.93
C SER A 444 19.00 4.28 14.33
N ARG A 445 19.85 5.28 14.54
CA ARG A 445 19.89 6.08 15.75
C ARG A 445 19.14 7.40 15.56
N LYS A 446 18.22 7.71 16.47
CA LYS A 446 17.46 8.97 16.50
C LYS A 446 18.33 10.15 16.87
N ASP A 447 19.35 9.98 17.71
CA ASP A 447 20.26 11.05 18.13
C ASP A 447 21.30 11.37 17.05
N THR A 448 22.09 10.39 16.62
CA THR A 448 23.19 10.59 15.66
C THR A 448 22.72 10.62 14.21
N LYS A 449 21.53 10.09 13.93
CA LYS A 449 21.00 9.92 12.56
C LYS A 449 21.84 8.96 11.69
N ASP A 450 22.72 8.18 12.30
CA ASP A 450 23.38 7.05 11.63
C ASP A 450 22.39 5.91 11.42
N PHE A 451 22.51 5.20 10.31
CA PHE A 451 21.79 3.95 10.08
C PHE A 451 22.68 2.90 9.44
N ILE A 452 22.31 1.64 9.63
CA ILE A 452 22.91 0.48 8.97
C ILE A 452 21.81 -0.38 8.34
N TYR A 453 22.05 -0.85 7.12
CA TYR A 453 21.12 -1.67 6.33
C TYR A 453 21.74 -3.01 5.94
N PHE A 454 20.91 -4.05 5.94
CA PHE A 454 21.28 -5.41 5.57
C PHE A 454 20.35 -5.96 4.49
N SER A 455 20.92 -6.58 3.45
CA SER A 455 20.16 -7.45 2.55
C SER A 455 20.77 -8.83 2.46
N ILE A 456 19.95 -9.84 2.18
CA ILE A 456 20.34 -11.25 2.29
C ILE A 456 20.63 -11.90 0.93
N ARG A 457 21.61 -12.82 0.92
CA ARG A 457 21.81 -13.78 -0.17
C ARG A 457 20.77 -14.89 -0.08
N LYS A 458 19.59 -14.65 -0.66
CA LYS A 458 18.41 -15.54 -0.60
C LYS A 458 18.73 -17.02 -0.83
N GLN A 459 19.52 -17.35 -1.86
CA GLN A 459 19.84 -18.75 -2.21
C GLN A 459 20.62 -19.46 -1.09
N LYS A 460 21.60 -18.78 -0.48
CA LYS A 460 22.43 -19.36 0.60
C LYS A 460 21.59 -19.56 1.87
N LEU A 461 20.76 -18.58 2.23
CA LEU A 461 19.84 -18.72 3.36
C LEU A 461 18.87 -19.87 3.14
N LYS A 462 18.28 -19.98 1.94
CA LYS A 462 17.35 -21.07 1.59
C LYS A 462 17.96 -22.45 1.82
N GLN A 463 19.21 -22.66 1.43
CA GLN A 463 19.87 -23.96 1.65
C GLN A 463 19.91 -24.34 3.14
N TYR A 464 20.21 -23.39 4.03
CA TYR A 464 20.16 -23.64 5.48
C TYR A 464 18.74 -23.95 5.97
N LEU A 465 17.73 -23.23 5.45
CA LEU A 465 16.33 -23.45 5.80
C LEU A 465 15.81 -24.80 5.31
N ASP A 466 16.21 -25.23 4.10
CA ASP A 466 15.85 -26.55 3.56
C ASP A 466 16.43 -27.68 4.44
N ILE A 467 17.69 -27.54 4.88
CA ILE A 467 18.32 -28.50 5.78
C ILE A 467 17.64 -28.47 7.16
N GLU A 468 17.33 -27.29 7.70
CA GLU A 468 16.59 -27.17 8.97
C GLU A 468 15.20 -27.81 8.87
N HIS A 469 14.50 -27.64 7.75
CA HIS A 469 13.19 -28.23 7.52
C HIS A 469 13.26 -29.77 7.45
N GLU A 470 14.27 -30.33 6.77
CA GLU A 470 14.46 -31.79 6.67
C GLU A 470 14.82 -32.43 8.02
N TYR A 471 15.80 -31.86 8.74
CA TYR A 471 16.38 -32.47 9.95
C TYR A 471 15.75 -31.99 11.26
N GLY A 472 15.04 -30.86 11.25
CA GLY A 472 14.56 -30.16 12.45
C GLY A 472 15.70 -29.50 13.23
N TYR A 473 15.42 -29.15 14.50
CA TYR A 473 16.40 -28.54 15.39
C TYR A 473 17.72 -29.33 15.43
N ASN A 474 18.83 -28.69 15.05
CA ASN A 474 20.14 -29.31 15.02
C ASN A 474 21.26 -28.33 15.44
N THR A 475 21.84 -28.57 16.62
CA THR A 475 22.89 -27.73 17.20
C THR A 475 24.12 -27.58 16.28
N THR A 476 24.49 -28.61 15.51
CA THR A 476 25.63 -28.53 14.58
C THR A 476 25.30 -27.60 13.42
N LEU A 477 24.12 -27.74 12.80
CA LEU A 477 23.65 -26.85 11.73
C LEU A 477 23.65 -25.39 12.19
N LEU A 478 23.04 -25.13 13.35
CA LEU A 478 22.96 -23.79 13.93
C LEU A 478 24.36 -23.22 14.26
N THR A 479 25.28 -24.05 14.77
CA THR A 479 26.67 -23.64 15.05
C THR A 479 27.42 -23.30 13.76
N GLU A 480 27.28 -24.10 12.71
CA GLU A 480 27.94 -23.85 11.42
C GLU A 480 27.40 -22.57 10.77
N PHE A 481 26.09 -22.32 10.82
CA PHE A 481 25.50 -21.07 10.36
C PHE A 481 26.10 -19.85 11.07
N MET A 482 26.37 -19.94 12.38
CA MET A 482 27.00 -18.86 13.14
C MET A 482 28.46 -18.64 12.79
N LYS A 483 29.16 -19.65 12.27
CA LYS A 483 30.56 -19.55 11.83
C LYS A 483 30.73 -18.97 10.42
N GLU A 484 29.67 -18.99 9.60
CA GLU A 484 29.70 -18.39 8.26
C GLU A 484 30.13 -16.93 8.36
N PRO A 485 31.04 -16.41 7.51
CA PRO A 485 31.40 -15.00 7.55
C PRO A 485 30.22 -14.12 7.09
N PRO A 486 30.10 -12.85 7.55
CA PRO A 486 28.97 -12.00 7.21
C PRO A 486 28.69 -11.90 5.72
N GLU A 487 29.71 -11.77 4.88
CA GLU A 487 29.60 -11.67 3.42
C GLU A 487 29.07 -12.93 2.71
N ALA A 488 29.10 -14.08 3.38
CA ALA A 488 28.49 -15.31 2.89
C ALA A 488 26.96 -15.31 3.04
N ILE A 489 26.43 -14.58 4.03
CA ILE A 489 24.99 -14.51 4.33
C ILE A 489 24.38 -13.21 3.82
N PHE A 490 25.02 -12.08 4.11
CA PHE A 490 24.57 -10.75 3.75
C PHE A 490 25.14 -10.36 2.38
N ARG A 491 24.24 -10.00 1.46
CA ARG A 491 24.60 -9.45 0.15
C ARG A 491 25.11 -8.02 0.26
N THR A 492 24.51 -7.24 1.16
CA THR A 492 24.85 -5.83 1.41
C THR A 492 24.83 -5.59 2.90
N ILE A 493 25.86 -4.91 3.41
CA ILE A 493 25.92 -4.29 4.73
C ILE A 493 26.48 -2.89 4.49
N VAL A 494 25.68 -1.85 4.73
CA VAL A 494 26.09 -0.46 4.50
C VAL A 494 25.66 0.41 5.66
N LYS A 495 26.55 1.31 6.08
CA LYS A 495 26.31 2.32 7.11
C LYS A 495 26.40 3.70 6.47
N HIS A 496 25.42 4.55 6.75
CA HIS A 496 25.36 5.93 6.27
C HIS A 496 24.72 6.83 7.34
N ASN A 497 24.78 8.15 7.14
CA ASN A 497 24.09 9.14 7.99
C ASN A 497 22.98 9.84 7.19
N ILE A 498 21.80 9.99 7.80
CA ILE A 498 20.61 10.59 7.18
C ILE A 498 20.16 11.89 7.87
N GLY A 499 21.00 12.45 8.73
CA GLY A 499 20.75 13.73 9.36
C GLY A 499 20.71 14.83 8.32
N THR A 500 19.76 15.76 8.45
CA THR A 500 19.58 16.88 7.52
C THR A 500 20.86 17.72 7.38
N ASP A 501 21.61 17.89 8.47
CA ASP A 501 22.88 18.62 8.47
C ASP A 501 23.98 17.87 7.70
N ALA A 502 24.09 16.56 7.90
CA ALA A 502 25.08 15.72 7.21
C ALA A 502 24.79 15.64 5.70
N LEU A 503 23.52 15.46 5.32
CA LEU A 503 23.09 15.44 3.93
C LEU A 503 23.24 16.82 3.25
N SER A 504 23.04 17.91 3.99
CA SER A 504 23.29 19.28 3.49
C SER A 504 24.78 19.56 3.29
N ALA A 505 25.63 19.05 4.18
CA ALA A 505 27.08 19.25 4.11
C ALA A 505 27.74 18.48 2.94
N ASN A 506 27.16 17.34 2.54
CA ASN A 506 27.65 16.54 1.41
C ASN A 506 26.46 15.96 0.61
N THR A 507 26.04 16.69 -0.42
CA THR A 507 24.87 16.32 -1.23
C THR A 507 25.05 15.01 -2.00
N SER A 508 26.30 14.63 -2.34
CA SER A 508 26.59 13.34 -2.99
C SER A 508 26.35 12.12 -2.09
N SER A 509 26.31 12.30 -0.77
CA SER A 509 25.96 11.23 0.18
C SER A 509 24.59 10.63 -0.13
N TRP A 510 23.64 11.47 -0.56
CA TRP A 510 22.29 11.00 -0.88
C TRP A 510 22.26 10.03 -2.07
N ASP A 511 23.01 10.32 -3.13
CA ASP A 511 23.08 9.47 -4.31
C ASP A 511 23.73 8.12 -3.98
N ASN A 512 24.73 8.10 -3.10
CA ASN A 512 25.33 6.87 -2.58
C ASN A 512 24.33 6.03 -1.77
N ILE A 513 23.57 6.67 -0.88
CA ILE A 513 22.52 6.00 -0.09
C ILE A 513 21.49 5.36 -1.03
N ILE A 514 20.95 6.13 -1.99
CA ILE A 514 19.99 5.59 -2.97
C ILE A 514 20.57 4.42 -3.76
N TYR A 515 21.82 4.53 -4.19
CA TYR A 515 22.48 3.48 -4.96
C TYR A 515 22.58 2.16 -4.16
N ASP A 516 22.95 2.26 -2.89
CA ASP A 516 23.15 1.10 -2.02
C ASP A 516 21.84 0.45 -1.59
N ILE A 517 20.83 1.24 -1.21
CA ILE A 517 19.62 0.72 -0.54
C ILE A 517 18.31 0.96 -1.29
N SER A 518 18.35 1.56 -2.49
CA SER A 518 17.19 2.04 -3.28
C SER A 518 16.53 3.30 -2.70
N THR A 519 15.85 4.05 -3.57
CA THR A 519 15.13 5.28 -3.21
C THR A 519 14.05 5.05 -2.15
N ILE A 520 13.35 3.91 -2.19
CA ILE A 520 12.26 3.63 -1.24
C ILE A 520 12.79 3.44 0.18
N ASN A 521 13.83 2.61 0.38
CA ASN A 521 14.42 2.38 1.70
C ASN A 521 15.14 3.63 2.21
N ALA A 522 15.88 4.32 1.33
CA ALA A 522 16.56 5.57 1.65
C ALA A 522 15.59 6.62 2.21
N MET A 523 14.43 6.76 1.58
CA MET A 523 13.40 7.70 2.03
C MET A 523 12.65 7.22 3.25
N GLY A 524 12.42 5.91 3.38
CA GLY A 524 11.86 5.31 4.59
C GLY A 524 12.71 5.65 5.81
N VAL A 525 14.00 5.30 5.79
CA VAL A 525 14.88 5.55 6.94
C VAL A 525 15.09 7.03 7.19
N ALA A 526 15.34 7.85 6.16
CA ALA A 526 15.63 9.25 6.35
C ALA A 526 14.45 10.00 6.97
N THR A 527 13.25 9.83 6.42
CA THR A 527 12.08 10.57 6.90
C THR A 527 11.58 10.04 8.24
N THR A 528 11.48 8.71 8.41
CA THR A 528 10.98 8.12 9.65
C THR A 528 11.93 8.38 10.83
N THR A 529 13.25 8.22 10.64
CA THR A 529 14.22 8.45 11.73
C THR A 529 14.25 9.91 12.17
N ASN A 530 14.19 10.85 11.22
CA ASN A 530 14.19 12.27 11.57
C ASN A 530 12.86 12.69 12.21
N VAL A 531 11.72 12.17 11.77
CA VAL A 531 10.41 12.48 12.38
C VAL A 531 10.26 11.86 13.76
N LEU A 532 10.60 10.59 13.95
CA LEU A 532 10.48 9.92 15.25
C LEU A 532 11.56 10.34 16.26
N ALA A 533 12.54 11.14 15.83
CA ALA A 533 13.46 11.85 16.73
C ALA A 533 12.84 13.11 17.35
N CYS A 534 11.74 13.62 16.79
CA CYS A 534 10.95 14.71 17.36
C CYS A 534 9.99 14.18 18.43
N ASP A 535 9.42 15.06 19.25
CA ASP A 535 8.36 14.71 20.20
C ASP A 535 7.02 14.61 19.45
N VAL A 536 6.71 13.40 18.99
CA VAL A 536 5.54 13.14 18.15
C VAL A 536 4.63 12.05 18.70
N PRO A 537 3.33 12.09 18.38
CA PRO A 537 2.38 11.05 18.76
C PRO A 537 2.82 9.67 18.28
N SER A 538 2.77 8.68 19.17
CA SER A 538 3.33 7.35 18.92
C SER A 538 2.73 6.65 17.69
N ARG A 539 1.45 6.88 17.40
CA ARG A 539 0.73 6.31 16.23
C ARG A 539 1.27 6.75 14.86
N LEU A 540 2.12 7.80 14.79
CA LEU A 540 2.80 8.14 13.53
C LEU A 540 3.78 7.05 13.08
N ALA A 541 4.30 6.25 14.01
CA ALA A 541 5.10 5.07 13.70
C ALA A 541 4.31 4.07 12.83
N SER A 542 3.02 3.86 13.12
CA SER A 542 2.15 2.96 12.33
C SER A 542 1.99 3.44 10.89
N CYS A 543 2.04 4.75 10.64
CA CYS A 543 2.04 5.27 9.27
C CYS A 543 3.32 4.90 8.51
N ALA A 544 4.48 4.86 9.19
CA ALA A 544 5.71 4.35 8.56
C ALA A 544 5.68 2.84 8.34
N GLU A 545 5.05 2.07 9.23
CA GLU A 545 4.84 0.64 9.05
C GLU A 545 4.06 0.37 7.76
N PHE A 546 2.94 1.06 7.54
CA PHE A 546 2.11 0.84 6.37
C PHE A 546 2.61 1.55 5.08
N HIS A 547 2.98 2.83 5.17
CA HIS A 547 3.40 3.64 4.02
C HIS A 547 4.93 3.56 3.73
N THR A 548 5.68 2.79 4.52
CA THR A 548 7.16 2.66 4.49
C THR A 548 7.95 3.89 4.95
N ARG A 549 7.29 5.03 5.21
CA ARG A 549 7.93 6.33 5.51
C ARG A 549 6.97 7.32 6.16
N ILE A 550 7.51 8.33 6.86
CA ILE A 550 6.74 9.49 7.36
C ILE A 550 7.07 10.75 6.54
N CYS A 551 6.45 10.87 5.36
CA CYS A 551 6.70 12.00 4.47
C CYS A 551 5.72 13.17 4.72
N PRO A 552 5.91 14.35 4.10
CA PRO A 552 4.99 15.48 4.29
C PRO A 552 3.53 15.12 3.96
N GLY A 553 3.29 14.30 2.94
CA GLY A 553 1.94 13.84 2.61
C GLY A 553 1.33 12.94 3.69
N THR A 554 2.12 12.06 4.30
CA THR A 554 1.70 11.22 5.43
C THR A 554 1.34 12.07 6.65
N LEU A 555 2.14 13.11 6.94
CA LEU A 555 1.86 14.08 8.01
C LEU A 555 0.60 14.92 7.72
N CYS A 556 0.34 15.28 6.45
CA CYS A 556 -0.94 15.88 6.08
C CYS A 556 -2.11 14.93 6.33
N GLY A 557 -1.96 13.64 6.02
CA GLY A 557 -2.95 12.62 6.34
C GLY A 557 -3.21 12.52 7.83
N TYR A 558 -2.17 12.61 8.67
CA TYR A 558 -2.32 12.70 10.12
C TYR A 558 -3.15 13.91 10.55
N LEU A 559 -2.82 15.12 10.08
CA LEU A 559 -3.57 16.34 10.43
C LEU A 559 -5.04 16.26 9.98
N ILE A 560 -5.30 15.67 8.81
CA ILE A 560 -6.67 15.47 8.31
C ILE A 560 -7.42 14.44 9.15
N SER A 561 -6.77 13.33 9.52
CA SER A 561 -7.38 12.31 10.39
C SER A 561 -7.79 12.88 11.75
N GLU A 562 -6.96 13.72 12.36
CA GLU A 562 -7.30 14.38 13.62
C GLU A 562 -8.52 15.29 13.48
N HIS A 563 -8.51 16.13 12.45
CA HIS A 563 -9.64 17.02 12.15
C HIS A 563 -10.94 16.23 11.91
N ILE A 564 -10.87 15.09 11.22
CA ILE A 564 -12.05 14.23 11.00
C ILE A 564 -12.55 13.61 12.30
N LYS A 565 -11.66 13.10 13.16
CA LYS A 565 -12.04 12.52 14.46
C LYS A 565 -12.69 13.55 15.38
N GLU A 566 -12.22 14.78 15.35
CA GLU A 566 -12.82 15.89 16.10
C GLU A 566 -14.21 16.29 15.56
N GLU A 567 -14.37 16.36 14.24
CA GLU A 567 -15.56 16.90 13.59
C GLU A 567 -16.66 15.87 13.29
N LEU A 568 -16.28 14.60 13.17
CA LEU A 568 -17.13 13.45 12.91
C LEU A 568 -16.75 12.28 13.83
N PRO A 569 -16.87 12.43 15.17
CA PRO A 569 -16.54 11.35 16.09
C PRO A 569 -17.47 10.15 15.88
N ILE A 570 -16.86 8.96 15.89
CA ILE A 570 -17.57 7.68 15.91
C ILE A 570 -17.92 7.32 17.35
N ASN A 571 -19.19 6.99 17.59
CA ASN A 571 -19.75 6.71 18.90
C ASN A 571 -20.41 5.32 19.01
N GLY A 572 -20.43 4.53 17.93
CA GLY A 572 -21.11 3.24 17.92
C GLY A 572 -20.50 2.23 16.95
N GLU A 573 -20.80 0.96 17.22
CA GLU A 573 -20.33 -0.25 16.53
C GLU A 573 -20.69 -0.27 15.03
N ALA A 574 -21.86 0.27 14.68
CA ALA A 574 -22.33 0.36 13.31
C ALA A 574 -21.76 1.55 12.51
N GLU A 575 -20.93 2.40 13.13
CA GLU A 575 -20.37 3.59 12.48
C GLU A 575 -18.96 3.36 11.93
N ARG A 576 -18.71 3.84 10.71
CA ARG A 576 -17.39 3.80 10.06
C ARG A 576 -17.13 5.03 9.20
N TYR A 577 -15.88 5.22 8.80
CA TYR A 577 -15.52 6.30 7.87
C TYR A 577 -15.52 5.81 6.41
N ILE A 578 -16.02 6.66 5.52
CA ILE A 578 -15.87 6.54 4.06
C ILE A 578 -15.19 7.81 3.56
N ALA A 579 -14.24 7.69 2.65
CA ALA A 579 -13.50 8.80 2.08
C ALA A 579 -13.59 8.81 0.56
N ILE A 580 -13.71 10.02 0.02
CA ILE A 580 -13.60 10.31 -1.40
C ILE A 580 -12.47 11.34 -1.56
N PRO A 581 -11.19 10.92 -1.54
CA PRO A 581 -10.07 11.82 -1.75
C PRO A 581 -10.13 12.50 -3.12
N MET A 582 -9.80 13.79 -3.20
CA MET A 582 -9.75 14.55 -4.48
C MET A 582 -8.36 14.53 -5.13
N SER A 583 -7.55 13.52 -4.76
CA SER A 583 -6.28 13.12 -5.36
C SER A 583 -5.77 11.90 -4.59
N ILE A 584 -5.03 11.01 -5.26
CA ILE A 584 -4.37 9.89 -4.61
C ILE A 584 -2.93 10.27 -4.25
N THR A 585 -2.61 10.34 -2.96
CA THR A 585 -1.30 10.73 -2.45
C THR A 585 -0.97 10.01 -1.14
N CYS A 586 0.25 10.19 -0.62
CA CYS A 586 0.71 9.60 0.64
C CYS A 586 -0.18 9.87 1.87
N LYS A 587 -1.09 10.85 1.80
CA LYS A 587 -2.07 11.13 2.87
C LYS A 587 -3.07 9.99 3.05
N ASP A 588 -3.40 9.28 1.97
CA ASP A 588 -4.46 8.27 1.95
C ASP A 588 -4.07 7.02 2.72
N ASP A 589 -2.79 6.62 2.68
CA ASP A 589 -2.26 5.53 3.51
C ASP A 589 -2.29 5.89 5.01
N ALA A 590 -2.09 7.16 5.35
CA ALA A 590 -2.25 7.64 6.73
C ALA A 590 -3.72 7.68 7.15
N LEU A 591 -4.66 8.01 6.25
CA LEU A 591 -6.10 7.93 6.53
C LEU A 591 -6.51 6.49 6.82
N ILE A 592 -6.14 5.53 5.96
CA ILE A 592 -6.39 4.09 6.15
C ILE A 592 -5.93 3.65 7.54
N THR A 593 -4.67 3.96 7.85
CA THR A 593 -4.06 3.55 9.12
C THR A 593 -4.74 4.24 10.31
N LEU A 594 -4.82 5.58 10.30
CA LEU A 594 -5.18 6.37 11.49
C LEU A 594 -6.69 6.41 11.77
N LEU A 595 -7.52 6.28 10.74
CA LEU A 595 -8.99 6.20 10.86
C LEU A 595 -9.50 4.77 10.91
N GLY A 596 -8.63 3.75 10.77
CA GLY A 596 -9.02 2.35 10.76
C GLY A 596 -9.97 2.01 9.61
N MET A 597 -9.73 2.61 8.43
CA MET A 597 -10.56 2.38 7.24
C MET A 597 -10.07 1.15 6.48
N PHE A 598 -10.97 0.47 5.78
CA PHE A 598 -10.60 -0.55 4.81
C PHE A 598 -10.28 0.08 3.45
N SER A 599 -9.59 -0.66 2.57
CA SER A 599 -9.25 -0.12 1.25
C SER A 599 -10.49 0.26 0.43
N TRP A 600 -11.59 -0.52 0.51
CA TRP A 600 -12.85 -0.22 -0.19
C TRP A 600 -13.67 0.90 0.43
N ASP A 601 -13.20 1.53 1.50
CA ASP A 601 -13.80 2.75 2.03
C ASP A 601 -13.21 4.00 1.37
N LEU A 602 -12.28 3.85 0.41
CA LEU A 602 -11.55 4.93 -0.23
C LEU A 602 -11.82 5.00 -1.75
N PHE A 603 -12.74 5.88 -2.14
CA PHE A 603 -13.18 6.07 -3.53
C PHE A 603 -12.52 7.30 -4.16
N ALA A 604 -11.21 7.22 -4.39
CA ALA A 604 -10.45 8.40 -4.78
C ALA A 604 -10.73 8.87 -6.21
N ARG A 605 -10.85 10.19 -6.35
CA ARG A 605 -11.18 10.94 -7.56
C ARG A 605 -10.05 11.89 -7.87
N GLU A 606 -9.69 12.01 -9.15
CA GLU A 606 -8.81 13.10 -9.57
C GLU A 606 -9.62 14.39 -9.69
N LEU A 607 -9.06 15.50 -9.20
CA LEU A 607 -9.64 16.83 -9.34
C LEU A 607 -9.16 17.44 -10.66
N PRO A 608 -9.99 17.51 -11.72
CA PRO A 608 -9.58 18.07 -13.00
C PRO A 608 -9.21 19.54 -12.86
N LEU A 609 -8.33 20.02 -13.75
CA LEU A 609 -7.82 21.39 -13.70
C LEU A 609 -8.95 22.43 -13.76
N GLU A 610 -10.01 22.19 -14.53
CA GLU A 610 -11.16 23.09 -14.62
C GLU A 610 -11.91 23.23 -13.29
N GLN A 611 -12.01 22.15 -12.50
CA GLN A 611 -12.59 22.20 -11.16
C GLN A 611 -11.64 22.89 -10.18
N GLU A 612 -10.33 22.59 -10.26
CA GLU A 612 -9.32 23.25 -9.44
C GLU A 612 -9.33 24.77 -9.68
N GLU A 613 -9.42 25.21 -10.94
CA GLU A 613 -9.56 26.62 -11.32
C GLU A 613 -10.85 27.24 -10.77
N ALA A 614 -11.99 26.54 -10.87
CA ALA A 614 -13.26 27.04 -10.37
C ALA A 614 -13.26 27.24 -8.84
N LEU A 615 -12.49 26.43 -8.10
CA LEU A 615 -12.38 26.49 -6.64
C LEU A 615 -11.39 27.54 -6.14
N LEU A 616 -10.58 28.13 -7.02
CA LEU A 616 -9.67 29.21 -6.66
C LEU A 616 -10.44 30.52 -6.47
N PRO A 617 -10.04 31.36 -5.50
CA PRO A 617 -10.57 32.71 -5.39
C PRO A 617 -10.24 33.54 -6.64
N GLU A 618 -11.13 34.47 -7.00
CA GLU A 618 -11.11 35.22 -8.28
C GLU A 618 -9.76 35.88 -8.64
N ASN A 619 -8.95 36.22 -7.64
CA ASN A 619 -7.68 36.94 -7.82
C ASN A 619 -6.44 36.03 -7.86
N GLU A 620 -6.59 34.71 -7.76
CA GLU A 620 -5.46 33.79 -7.92
C GLU A 620 -5.65 32.78 -9.04
N THR A 621 -4.52 32.22 -9.46
CA THR A 621 -4.43 31.25 -10.56
C THR A 621 -3.72 30.00 -10.08
N VAL A 622 -4.03 28.87 -10.70
CA VAL A 622 -3.45 27.57 -10.33
C VAL A 622 -1.91 27.69 -10.26
N PRO A 623 -1.30 27.23 -9.15
CA PRO A 623 0.16 27.19 -9.01
C PRO A 623 0.82 26.52 -10.22
N GLY A 624 1.50 27.35 -11.03
CA GLY A 624 2.17 26.94 -12.25
C GLY A 624 1.70 27.65 -13.51
N ILE A 625 0.43 28.08 -13.59
CA ILE A 625 -0.02 29.00 -14.65
C ILE A 625 0.73 30.33 -14.54
N ALA A 626 0.75 30.92 -13.34
CA ALA A 626 1.50 32.14 -13.06
C ALA A 626 3.00 32.00 -13.41
N MET A 627 3.61 30.86 -13.07
CA MET A 627 5.02 30.61 -13.39
C MET A 627 5.27 30.49 -14.90
N LEU A 628 4.37 29.83 -15.64
CA LEU A 628 4.48 29.78 -17.10
C LEU A 628 4.31 31.19 -17.71
N ARG A 629 3.45 32.05 -17.15
CA ARG A 629 3.35 33.46 -17.57
C ARG A 629 4.65 34.21 -17.32
N ASP A 630 5.29 34.03 -16.17
CA ASP A 630 6.58 34.64 -15.83
C ASP A 630 7.73 34.14 -16.74
N MET A 631 7.62 32.91 -17.24
CA MET A 631 8.47 32.34 -18.29
C MET A 631 8.11 32.84 -19.71
N ASN A 632 7.24 33.85 -19.83
CA ASN A 632 6.72 34.43 -21.08
C ASN A 632 5.92 33.45 -21.97
N PHE A 633 5.31 32.42 -21.40
CA PHE A 633 4.34 31.61 -22.15
C PHE A 633 3.04 32.41 -22.31
N THR A 634 2.56 32.52 -23.55
CA THR A 634 1.24 33.11 -23.85
C THR A 634 0.12 32.23 -23.25
N GLU A 635 -1.06 32.80 -22.97
CA GLU A 635 -2.23 32.02 -22.51
C GLU A 635 -2.50 30.79 -23.37
N LYS A 636 -2.24 30.89 -24.69
CA LYS A 636 -2.34 29.75 -25.59
C LYS A 636 -1.29 28.68 -25.30
N GLN A 637 -0.03 29.06 -25.10
CA GLN A 637 1.04 28.10 -24.80
C GLN A 637 0.86 27.46 -23.42
N ILE A 638 0.28 28.19 -22.47
CA ILE A 638 -0.06 27.68 -21.13
C ILE A 638 -1.20 26.67 -21.21
N ASP A 639 -2.30 27.01 -21.88
CA ASP A 639 -3.38 26.07 -22.19
C ASP A 639 -2.82 24.84 -22.94
N LEU A 640 -1.79 25.06 -23.77
CA LEU A 640 -1.08 24.03 -24.50
C LEU A 640 -0.31 23.02 -23.63
N LEU A 641 0.41 23.55 -22.65
CA LEU A 641 1.27 22.79 -21.74
C LEU A 641 0.48 22.07 -20.66
N LEU A 642 -0.57 22.72 -20.15
CA LEU A 642 -1.30 22.27 -18.97
C LEU A 642 -2.54 21.43 -19.25
N ARG A 643 -3.18 21.62 -20.41
CA ARG A 643 -4.56 21.13 -20.62
C ARG A 643 -4.70 20.07 -21.72
N GLU A 644 -3.65 19.30 -22.00
CA GLU A 644 -3.59 18.37 -23.15
C GLU A 644 -4.15 19.02 -24.42
N SER A 645 -3.59 20.17 -24.81
CA SER A 645 -4.16 20.87 -25.96
C SER A 645 -3.92 20.08 -27.23
N HIS A 646 -5.00 19.76 -27.91
CA HIS A 646 -5.10 19.28 -29.27
C HIS A 646 -4.07 18.22 -29.72
N LEU A 647 -4.59 17.04 -30.06
CA LEU A 647 -3.86 15.90 -30.61
C LEU A 647 -2.86 16.32 -31.68
N PHE A 648 -3.29 17.16 -32.62
CA PHE A 648 -2.45 17.76 -33.66
C PHE A 648 -3.15 18.97 -34.29
N ASN A 649 -2.36 19.87 -34.87
CA ASN A 649 -2.88 20.94 -35.70
C ASN A 649 -3.23 20.40 -37.10
N TRP A 650 -4.48 20.57 -37.52
CA TRP A 650 -4.95 20.08 -38.82
C TRP A 650 -4.15 20.65 -39.98
N SER A 651 -3.82 21.95 -39.93
CA SER A 651 -3.10 22.63 -41.01
C SER A 651 -1.66 22.13 -41.16
N ASN A 652 -1.02 21.70 -40.07
CA ASN A 652 0.36 21.23 -40.03
C ASN A 652 0.54 19.74 -40.32
N VAL A 653 -0.51 19.03 -40.76
CA VAL A 653 -0.44 17.63 -41.17
C VAL A 653 -0.78 17.49 -42.67
N PRO A 654 0.08 16.84 -43.49
CA PRO A 654 1.44 16.39 -43.15
C PRO A 654 2.39 17.60 -42.95
N GLY A 655 3.35 17.50 -42.01
CA GLY A 655 4.28 18.57 -41.64
C GLY A 655 4.76 18.44 -40.20
N ASN A 656 4.96 19.57 -39.51
CA ASN A 656 5.49 19.62 -38.14
C ASN A 656 4.66 18.85 -37.10
N ASP A 657 3.35 18.67 -37.35
CA ASP A 657 2.46 17.93 -36.45
C ASP A 657 2.23 16.48 -36.92
N SER A 658 2.92 16.02 -37.99
CA SER A 658 2.84 14.62 -38.43
C SER A 658 3.25 13.65 -37.34
N GLU A 659 4.35 13.93 -36.62
CA GLU A 659 4.78 13.09 -35.50
C GLU A 659 3.76 13.08 -34.37
N ARG A 660 3.08 14.20 -34.11
CA ARG A 660 2.03 14.26 -33.10
C ARG A 660 0.82 13.43 -33.50
N LEU A 661 0.42 13.48 -34.77
CA LEU A 661 -0.61 12.57 -35.28
C LEU A 661 -0.17 11.11 -35.19
N ILE A 662 1.09 10.79 -35.51
CA ILE A 662 1.62 9.42 -35.40
C ILE A 662 1.62 8.96 -33.94
N ARG A 663 2.08 9.80 -33.00
CA ARG A 663 2.02 9.51 -31.56
C ARG A 663 0.58 9.31 -31.10
N PHE A 664 -0.35 10.18 -31.47
CA PHE A 664 -1.76 9.97 -31.18
C PHE A 664 -2.28 8.62 -31.71
N LEU A 665 -1.92 8.23 -32.93
CA LEU A 665 -2.37 6.96 -33.49
C LEU A 665 -1.68 5.76 -32.82
N ALA A 666 -0.36 5.79 -32.67
CA ALA A 666 0.44 4.68 -32.16
C ALA A 666 0.38 4.59 -30.63
N ASP A 667 0.68 5.69 -29.95
CA ASP A 667 0.72 5.79 -28.50
C ASP A 667 -0.71 5.86 -27.91
N ASP A 668 -1.57 6.77 -28.35
CA ASP A 668 -2.86 6.98 -27.67
C ASP A 668 -3.93 5.94 -28.08
N LEU A 669 -3.91 5.48 -29.35
CA LEU A 669 -4.90 4.54 -29.89
C LEU A 669 -4.38 3.12 -30.14
N GLY A 670 -3.11 2.83 -29.84
CA GLY A 670 -2.50 1.49 -30.00
C GLY A 670 -2.39 1.03 -31.46
N ILE A 671 -2.24 1.96 -32.41
CA ILE A 671 -2.15 1.69 -33.84
C ILE A 671 -0.67 1.65 -34.23
N ASP A 672 0.06 0.65 -33.75
CA ASP A 672 1.52 0.54 -33.90
C ASP A 672 1.98 0.61 -35.38
N TRP A 673 1.15 0.14 -36.32
CA TRP A 673 1.48 0.22 -37.75
C TRP A 673 1.56 1.67 -38.28
N ALA A 674 1.01 2.65 -37.55
CA ALA A 674 1.05 4.05 -37.92
C ALA A 674 2.46 4.66 -37.80
N GLU A 675 3.35 4.08 -36.99
CA GLU A 675 4.73 4.56 -36.81
C GLU A 675 5.50 4.67 -38.14
N ASN A 676 5.23 3.74 -39.06
CA ASN A 676 5.87 3.68 -40.38
C ASN A 676 4.92 4.10 -41.53
N ALA A 677 3.76 4.67 -41.21
CA ALA A 677 2.73 4.95 -42.20
C ALA A 677 3.00 6.24 -43.00
N LYS A 678 2.60 6.22 -44.27
CA LYS A 678 2.61 7.40 -45.13
C LYS A 678 1.36 8.25 -44.89
N ILE A 679 1.55 9.53 -44.59
CA ILE A 679 0.46 10.49 -44.29
C ILE A 679 0.28 11.46 -45.46
N ARG A 680 -0.97 11.66 -45.91
CA ARG A 680 -1.30 12.64 -46.96
C ARG A 680 -2.68 13.27 -46.75
N LYS A 681 -2.84 14.53 -47.16
CA LYS A 681 -4.16 15.17 -47.28
C LYS A 681 -4.82 14.83 -48.61
N ILE A 682 -6.14 14.68 -48.59
CA ILE A 682 -7.01 14.42 -49.75
C ILE A 682 -8.28 15.27 -49.66
N ASN A 683 -9.11 15.25 -50.72
CA ASN A 683 -10.38 15.99 -50.81
C ASN A 683 -10.20 17.48 -50.49
N ASP A 684 -9.30 18.15 -51.22
CA ASP A 684 -8.96 19.58 -51.04
C ASP A 684 -8.58 19.96 -49.60
N GLY A 685 -7.97 19.03 -48.88
CA GLY A 685 -7.52 19.21 -47.50
C GLY A 685 -8.59 19.00 -46.43
N ARG A 686 -9.79 18.53 -46.80
CA ARG A 686 -10.87 18.15 -45.86
C ARG A 686 -10.70 16.76 -45.23
N ALA A 687 -9.75 15.95 -45.72
CA ALA A 687 -9.42 14.67 -45.08
C ALA A 687 -7.91 14.39 -45.03
N ILE A 688 -7.46 13.71 -43.98
CA ILE A 688 -6.11 13.16 -43.82
C ILE A 688 -6.21 11.64 -43.98
N ARG A 689 -5.35 11.05 -44.81
CA ARG A 689 -5.25 9.61 -45.04
C ARG A 689 -3.90 9.10 -44.56
N ILE A 690 -3.92 8.09 -43.69
CA ILE A 690 -2.76 7.40 -43.13
C ILE A 690 -2.71 5.99 -43.75
N LEU A 691 -1.56 5.60 -44.31
CA LEU A 691 -1.38 4.38 -45.10
C LEU A 691 -0.18 3.56 -44.61
N GLY A 692 -0.45 2.40 -44.01
CA GLY A 692 0.56 1.37 -43.77
C GLY A 692 0.64 0.38 -44.94
N ASP A 693 1.36 -0.72 -44.74
CA ASP A 693 1.59 -1.73 -45.79
C ASP A 693 0.32 -2.50 -46.17
N ARG A 694 -0.53 -2.81 -45.18
CA ARG A 694 -1.82 -3.51 -45.36
C ARG A 694 -3.02 -2.74 -44.78
N GLU A 695 -2.75 -1.82 -43.86
CA GLU A 695 -3.76 -1.08 -43.11
C GLU A 695 -3.87 0.39 -43.53
N SER A 696 -5.02 1.01 -43.25
CA SER A 696 -5.22 2.43 -43.52
C SER A 696 -6.23 3.07 -42.58
N ALA A 697 -6.02 4.34 -42.27
CA ALA A 697 -6.94 5.17 -41.50
C ALA A 697 -7.23 6.49 -42.23
N ARG A 698 -8.37 7.12 -41.92
CA ARG A 698 -8.79 8.39 -42.51
C ARG A 698 -9.45 9.28 -41.48
N ILE A 699 -8.98 10.52 -41.36
CA ILE A 699 -9.62 11.57 -40.57
C ILE A 699 -10.36 12.50 -41.52
N THR A 700 -11.62 12.80 -41.25
CA THR A 700 -12.45 13.69 -42.09
C THR A 700 -13.02 14.81 -41.23
N ILE A 701 -12.83 16.06 -41.64
CA ILE A 701 -13.44 17.22 -41.01
C ILE A 701 -14.83 17.47 -41.61
N ASP A 702 -15.78 17.89 -40.78
CA ASP A 702 -17.12 18.31 -41.20
C ASP A 702 -17.14 19.68 -41.91
N GLU A 703 -18.27 20.04 -42.53
CA GLU A 703 -18.37 21.29 -43.28
C GLU A 703 -18.32 22.54 -42.39
N GLY A 704 -18.81 22.42 -41.15
CA GLY A 704 -18.74 23.47 -40.12
C GLY A 704 -17.35 23.70 -39.56
N LYS A 705 -16.42 22.74 -39.72
CA LYS A 705 -15.10 22.70 -39.06
C LYS A 705 -15.20 22.73 -37.54
N GLU A 706 -16.20 22.04 -37.01
CA GLU A 706 -16.49 21.90 -35.59
C GLU A 706 -16.23 20.47 -35.12
N LYS A 707 -16.31 19.49 -36.02
CA LYS A 707 -16.11 18.07 -35.72
C LYS A 707 -15.22 17.38 -36.76
N ALA A 708 -14.48 16.38 -36.32
CA ALA A 708 -13.72 15.48 -37.19
C ALA A 708 -13.97 14.03 -36.80
N ILE A 709 -13.89 13.12 -37.77
CA ILE A 709 -14.10 11.69 -37.55
C ILE A 709 -12.88 10.93 -38.08
N LEU A 710 -12.18 10.21 -37.21
CA LEU A 710 -11.14 9.24 -37.57
C LEU A 710 -11.80 7.89 -37.81
N LYS A 711 -11.66 7.30 -39.00
CA LYS A 711 -12.11 5.96 -39.35
C LYS A 711 -10.93 5.06 -39.68
N ILE A 712 -10.89 3.88 -39.09
CA ILE A 712 -9.86 2.87 -39.36
C ILE A 712 -10.47 1.74 -40.20
N ARG A 713 -9.70 1.20 -41.15
CA ARG A 713 -10.11 0.01 -41.92
C ARG A 713 -10.29 -1.16 -40.93
N GLY A 714 -11.53 -1.64 -40.77
CA GLY A 714 -11.91 -2.59 -39.71
C GLY A 714 -13.15 -2.19 -38.91
N GLY A 715 -13.68 -0.97 -39.11
CA GLY A 715 -15.00 -0.55 -38.61
C GLY A 715 -15.00 0.43 -37.44
N ARG A 716 -13.85 0.64 -36.78
CA ARG A 716 -13.73 1.59 -35.66
C ARG A 716 -13.73 3.05 -36.15
N ALA A 717 -14.49 3.91 -35.46
CA ALA A 717 -14.55 5.35 -35.73
C ALA A 717 -14.47 6.16 -34.42
N TYR A 718 -13.67 7.23 -34.39
CA TYR A 718 -13.50 8.13 -33.25
C TYR A 718 -14.00 9.53 -33.62
N ASN A 719 -14.82 10.10 -32.73
CA ASN A 719 -15.24 11.50 -32.84
C ASN A 719 -14.18 12.41 -32.23
N LEU A 720 -13.90 13.52 -32.90
CA LEU A 720 -12.90 14.50 -32.50
C LEU A 720 -13.52 15.89 -32.59
N THR A 721 -13.19 16.75 -31.64
CA THR A 721 -13.65 18.14 -31.62
C THR A 721 -12.66 19.02 -32.39
N VAL A 722 -13.15 19.91 -33.26
CA VAL A 722 -12.32 20.86 -34.00
C VAL A 722 -12.52 22.25 -33.42
N ARG A 723 -11.43 22.93 -33.07
CA ARG A 723 -11.50 24.34 -32.65
C ARG A 723 -10.62 25.21 -33.52
N LYS A 724 -11.15 26.37 -33.91
CA LYS A 724 -10.41 27.40 -34.65
C LYS A 724 -9.72 28.35 -33.67
N TRP A 725 -8.41 28.48 -33.79
CA TRP A 725 -7.61 29.41 -32.98
C TRP A 725 -6.60 30.15 -33.86
N ASN A 726 -6.63 31.48 -33.86
CA ASN A 726 -5.85 32.37 -34.75
C ASN A 726 -5.81 31.93 -36.22
N GLY A 727 -6.93 31.46 -36.75
CA GLY A 727 -7.03 31.03 -38.16
C GLY A 727 -6.55 29.60 -38.44
N SER A 728 -5.94 28.91 -37.47
CA SER A 728 -5.56 27.49 -37.57
C SER A 728 -6.59 26.57 -36.91
N LEU A 729 -6.75 25.35 -37.44
CA LEU A 729 -7.69 24.34 -36.92
C LEU A 729 -6.93 23.33 -36.05
N ASN A 730 -7.38 23.14 -34.82
CA ASN A 730 -6.80 22.23 -33.83
C ASN A 730 -7.79 21.11 -33.50
N ILE A 731 -7.31 19.87 -33.37
CA ILE A 731 -8.15 18.67 -33.16
C ILE A 731 -8.03 18.16 -31.72
N TYR A 732 -9.15 17.92 -31.03
CA TYR A 732 -9.24 17.50 -29.63
C TYR A 732 -10.09 16.24 -29.49
N THR A 733 -10.06 15.60 -28.32
CA THR A 733 -10.85 14.40 -28.00
C THR A 733 -12.26 14.70 -27.43
N GLU A 734 -12.48 15.75 -26.62
CA GLU A 734 -13.81 16.08 -26.01
C GLU A 734 -14.13 17.59 -25.83
N GLU A 735 -15.42 17.91 -25.63
CA GLU A 735 -15.92 19.23 -25.21
C GLU A 735 -15.64 19.49 -23.72
N LYS A 736 -15.27 20.72 -23.36
CA LYS A 736 -14.87 21.07 -21.99
C LYS A 736 -16.09 21.43 -21.16
N LYS A 737 -16.34 20.71 -20.07
CA LYS A 737 -17.29 21.10 -19.02
C LYS A 737 -16.81 22.38 -18.34
N ARG A 738 -17.74 23.30 -18.03
CA ARG A 738 -17.45 24.52 -17.26
C ARG A 738 -18.02 24.38 -15.86
N TYR A 739 -17.24 24.79 -14.86
CA TYR A 739 -17.60 24.74 -13.46
C TYR A 739 -17.60 26.15 -12.85
N SER A 740 -18.42 26.33 -11.82
CA SER A 740 -18.38 27.50 -10.94
C SER A 740 -18.49 27.04 -9.49
N ALA A 741 -17.65 27.58 -8.60
CA ALA A 741 -17.74 27.26 -7.18
C ALA A 741 -18.93 27.94 -6.52
N THR A 742 -19.56 27.22 -5.59
CA THR A 742 -20.65 27.73 -4.74
C THR A 742 -20.16 28.16 -3.36
N ILE A 743 -18.91 27.83 -3.03
CA ILE A 743 -18.25 28.12 -1.76
C ILE A 743 -16.86 28.73 -2.00
N ASP A 744 -16.39 29.52 -1.05
CA ASP A 744 -15.00 29.99 -1.01
C ASP A 744 -14.15 29.00 -0.20
N THR A 745 -13.12 28.45 -0.84
CA THR A 745 -12.17 27.51 -0.21
C THR A 745 -10.98 28.22 0.45
N GLY A 746 -10.90 29.55 0.35
CA GLY A 746 -9.81 30.35 0.93
C GLY A 746 -8.43 29.98 0.37
N PHE A 747 -8.35 29.74 -0.95
CA PHE A 747 -7.16 29.27 -1.69
C PHE A 747 -6.71 27.84 -1.39
N SER A 748 -7.43 27.09 -0.55
CA SER A 748 -7.03 25.74 -0.16
C SER A 748 -7.64 24.69 -1.07
N ARG A 749 -6.83 23.76 -1.60
CA ARG A 749 -7.36 22.63 -2.37
C ARG A 749 -8.22 21.74 -1.46
N ILE A 750 -9.34 21.27 -2.00
CA ILE A 750 -10.14 20.23 -1.35
C ILE A 750 -9.30 18.96 -1.31
N ALA A 751 -9.05 18.45 -0.12
CA ALA A 751 -8.29 17.21 0.10
C ALA A 751 -9.17 15.98 -0.15
N GLY A 752 -10.45 16.05 0.22
CA GLY A 752 -11.42 14.98 0.06
C GLY A 752 -12.77 15.32 0.68
N LEU A 753 -13.75 14.46 0.38
CA LEU A 753 -15.00 14.35 1.14
C LEU A 753 -14.85 13.19 2.12
N PHE A 754 -15.27 13.38 3.37
CA PHE A 754 -15.16 12.40 4.43
C PHE A 754 -16.52 12.24 5.08
N ILE A 755 -16.96 10.99 5.23
CA ILE A 755 -18.31 10.64 5.63
C ILE A 755 -18.20 9.70 6.83
N LYS A 756 -18.92 10.01 7.91
CA LYS A 756 -19.24 9.04 8.94
C LYS A 756 -20.54 8.36 8.52
N TRP A 757 -20.46 7.08 8.21
CA TRP A 757 -21.56 6.24 7.78
C TRP A 757 -22.06 5.37 8.93
N ASN A 758 -23.39 5.21 9.06
CA ASN A 758 -24.00 4.35 10.05
C ASN A 758 -24.78 3.22 9.35
N GLU A 759 -24.25 2.00 9.43
CA GLU A 759 -24.78 0.81 8.76
C GLU A 759 -26.18 0.41 9.25
N THR A 760 -26.50 0.64 10.53
CA THR A 760 -27.81 0.27 11.10
C THR A 760 -28.93 1.18 10.61
N THR A 761 -28.64 2.48 10.51
CA THR A 761 -29.64 3.48 10.09
C THR A 761 -29.65 3.70 8.58
N ASP A 762 -28.65 3.19 7.86
CA ASP A 762 -28.41 3.46 6.45
C ASP A 762 -28.26 4.97 6.16
N THR A 763 -27.57 5.71 7.03
CA THR A 763 -27.40 7.18 6.88
C THR A 763 -25.97 7.63 7.08
N GLY A 764 -25.64 8.82 6.58
CA GLY A 764 -24.30 9.38 6.68
C GLY A 764 -24.26 10.88 6.97
N GLU A 765 -23.25 11.29 7.73
CA GLU A 765 -22.88 12.70 7.93
C GLU A 765 -21.52 12.97 7.29
N GLY A 766 -21.45 13.96 6.40
CA GLY A 766 -20.28 14.22 5.58
C GLY A 766 -19.71 15.63 5.73
N ILE A 767 -18.39 15.73 5.56
CA ILE A 767 -17.64 16.99 5.52
C ILE A 767 -16.73 17.03 4.29
N ALA A 768 -16.57 18.21 3.70
CA ALA A 768 -15.52 18.48 2.72
C ALA A 768 -14.37 19.20 3.43
N VAL A 769 -13.16 18.63 3.34
CA VAL A 769 -11.98 19.11 4.08
C VAL A 769 -10.95 19.68 3.11
N THR A 770 -10.34 20.79 3.51
CA THR A 770 -9.22 21.42 2.83
C THR A 770 -8.00 21.48 3.75
N ILE A 771 -6.80 21.56 3.17
CA ILE A 771 -5.56 21.84 3.90
C ILE A 771 -4.76 22.93 3.20
N ASP A 772 -4.39 23.99 3.94
CA ASP A 772 -3.66 25.15 3.39
C ASP A 772 -2.15 24.86 3.30
N MET A 773 -1.77 24.02 2.34
CA MET A 773 -0.36 23.70 2.11
C MET A 773 0.48 24.91 1.70
N LYS A 774 -0.13 25.97 1.13
CA LYS A 774 0.59 27.20 0.77
C LYS A 774 1.13 27.89 2.03
N LYS A 775 0.30 28.05 3.07
CA LYS A 775 0.74 28.60 4.36
C LYS A 775 1.75 27.69 5.05
N ILE A 776 1.47 26.38 5.11
CA ILE A 776 2.39 25.40 5.72
C ILE A 776 3.76 25.46 5.05
N ASN A 777 3.82 25.58 3.72
CA ASN A 777 5.08 25.67 2.98
C ASN A 777 5.80 27.00 3.25
N GLY A 778 5.07 28.12 3.28
CA GLY A 778 5.61 29.44 3.58
C GLY A 778 6.24 29.52 4.98
N MET A 779 5.65 28.85 5.98
CA MET A 779 6.17 28.83 7.35
C MET A 779 7.49 28.07 7.49
N SER A 780 7.66 26.97 6.76
CA SER A 780 8.86 26.13 6.92
C SER A 780 10.14 26.71 6.35
N GLY A 781 10.04 27.63 5.38
CA GLY A 781 11.21 28.07 4.60
C GLY A 781 11.83 26.99 3.69
N VAL A 782 11.44 25.72 3.82
CA VAL A 782 11.85 24.61 2.94
C VAL A 782 11.07 24.71 1.63
N ASN A 783 11.66 25.38 0.64
CA ASN A 783 11.04 25.54 -0.68
C ASN A 783 10.98 24.20 -1.42
N TYR A 784 9.78 23.81 -1.85
CA TYR A 784 9.56 22.61 -2.67
C TYR A 784 10.19 22.78 -4.05
N THR A 785 11.29 22.08 -4.32
CA THR A 785 12.02 22.15 -5.60
C THR A 785 11.61 21.09 -6.61
N ARG A 786 10.64 20.22 -6.31
CA ARG A 786 10.04 19.41 -7.37
C ARG A 786 9.16 20.34 -8.20
N GLY A 787 9.73 20.79 -9.31
CA GLY A 787 9.00 21.50 -10.34
C GLY A 787 7.65 20.82 -10.60
N PRO A 788 6.57 21.59 -10.80
CA PRO A 788 5.27 21.04 -11.14
C PRO A 788 5.38 20.09 -12.35
N TRP A 789 4.45 19.14 -12.48
CA TRP A 789 4.55 18.05 -13.47
C TRP A 789 4.78 18.53 -14.92
N TRP A 790 4.27 19.72 -15.27
CA TRP A 790 4.46 20.35 -16.59
C TRP A 790 5.89 20.81 -16.85
N LEU A 791 6.73 20.91 -15.82
CA LEU A 791 8.13 21.33 -15.93
C LEU A 791 8.95 20.31 -16.75
N TRP A 792 8.51 19.05 -16.79
CA TRP A 792 9.06 17.99 -17.65
C TRP A 792 8.49 17.99 -19.08
N ARG A 793 7.46 18.80 -19.33
CA ARG A 793 6.83 18.99 -20.65
C ARG A 793 7.28 20.27 -21.35
N LEU A 794 8.15 21.06 -20.73
CA LEU A 794 8.68 22.29 -21.31
C LEU A 794 9.45 21.98 -22.61
N PRO A 795 9.27 22.78 -23.68
CA PRO A 795 10.08 22.69 -24.88
C PRO A 795 11.58 22.77 -24.57
N GLU A 796 12.40 22.06 -25.34
CA GLU A 796 13.86 22.10 -25.24
C GLU A 796 14.37 23.55 -25.41
N GLY A 797 15.19 24.03 -24.47
CA GLY A 797 15.66 25.42 -24.43
C GLY A 797 14.77 26.42 -23.67
N SER A 798 13.69 25.95 -23.01
CA SER A 798 12.87 26.81 -22.14
C SER A 798 13.69 27.40 -20.99
N ASP A 799 13.61 28.72 -20.80
CA ASP A 799 14.34 29.43 -19.76
C ASP A 799 13.68 29.26 -18.38
N ILE A 800 14.08 28.20 -17.67
CA ILE A 800 13.63 27.93 -16.30
C ILE A 800 14.30 28.83 -15.25
N SER A 801 15.25 29.70 -15.65
CA SER A 801 16.00 30.57 -14.72
C SER A 801 15.11 31.62 -14.03
N LYS A 802 13.94 31.90 -14.60
CA LYS A 802 12.94 32.81 -14.05
C LYS A 802 11.99 32.16 -13.04
N THR A 803 12.12 30.85 -12.83
CA THR A 803 11.27 30.11 -11.90
C THR A 803 12.01 29.86 -10.58
N PRO A 804 11.30 29.57 -9.48
CA PRO A 804 11.93 29.07 -8.25
C PRO A 804 12.75 27.77 -8.45
N PHE A 805 12.61 27.11 -9.61
CA PHE A 805 13.33 25.90 -10.00
C PHE A 805 14.60 26.16 -10.81
N ALA A 806 14.97 27.43 -11.01
CA ALA A 806 16.20 27.87 -11.69
C ALA A 806 17.45 27.18 -11.15
N ASN A 807 17.48 26.97 -9.83
CA ASN A 807 18.51 26.24 -9.11
C ASN A 807 18.00 24.83 -8.78
N ARG A 808 17.97 23.94 -9.78
CA ARG A 808 17.63 22.50 -9.65
C ARG A 808 18.50 21.68 -8.68
N ASN A 809 19.33 22.35 -7.87
CA ASN A 809 20.41 21.73 -7.09
C ASN A 809 19.97 21.25 -5.70
N ASP A 810 18.77 21.60 -5.22
CA ASP A 810 18.29 21.03 -3.95
C ASP A 810 17.93 19.55 -4.18
N PRO A 811 18.64 18.62 -3.53
CA PRO A 811 18.42 17.19 -3.72
C PRO A 811 17.04 16.77 -3.18
N GLY A 812 16.41 15.81 -3.85
CA GLY A 812 15.02 15.41 -3.57
C GLY A 812 14.73 14.93 -2.14
N TRP A 813 15.77 14.61 -1.35
CA TRP A 813 15.64 14.29 0.07
C TRP A 813 15.34 15.50 0.94
N LYS A 814 15.78 16.70 0.56
CA LYS A 814 15.70 17.91 1.39
C LYS A 814 14.25 18.23 1.71
N TRP A 815 13.43 18.38 0.66
CA TRP A 815 11.98 18.51 0.81
C TRP A 815 11.34 17.35 1.57
N ARG A 816 11.79 16.11 1.39
CA ARG A 816 11.10 14.96 2.00
C ARG A 816 11.48 14.76 3.46
N THR A 817 12.70 15.11 3.85
CA THR A 817 13.28 14.81 5.17
C THR A 817 13.24 16.04 6.06
N GLU A 818 13.78 17.17 5.59
CA GLU A 818 13.81 18.43 6.35
C GLU A 818 12.39 18.95 6.58
N LYS A 819 11.52 18.93 5.56
CA LYS A 819 10.11 19.34 5.73
C LYS A 819 9.37 18.40 6.67
N SER A 820 9.60 17.09 6.58
CA SER A 820 8.96 16.12 7.45
C SER A 820 9.33 16.35 8.91
N ALA A 821 10.63 16.51 9.20
CA ALA A 821 11.12 16.81 10.54
C ALA A 821 10.55 18.15 11.04
N TRP A 822 10.57 19.19 10.21
CA TRP A 822 9.98 20.48 10.57
C TRP A 822 8.47 20.37 10.85
N MET A 823 7.71 19.64 10.01
CA MET A 823 6.28 19.46 10.23
C MET A 823 6.01 18.69 11.51
N ALA A 824 6.83 17.68 11.82
CA ALA A 824 6.77 16.91 13.06
C ALA A 824 6.93 17.80 14.30
N ASP A 825 7.91 18.71 14.28
CA ASP A 825 8.15 19.68 15.37
C ASP A 825 7.03 20.72 15.55
N HIS A 826 6.10 20.84 14.59
CA HIS A 826 5.05 21.87 14.58
C HIS A 826 3.64 21.29 14.48
N LEU A 827 3.43 19.98 14.68
CA LEU A 827 2.15 19.30 14.42
C LEU A 827 0.94 19.99 15.05
N ASP A 828 1.05 20.36 16.34
CA ASP A 828 -0.03 21.02 17.09
C ASP A 828 -0.45 22.35 16.47
N GLU A 829 0.52 23.13 15.96
CA GLU A 829 0.21 24.39 15.29
C GLU A 829 -0.43 24.15 13.92
N LEU A 830 0.03 23.12 13.20
CA LEU A 830 -0.36 22.88 11.81
C LEU A 830 -1.83 22.46 11.66
N GLY A 831 -2.44 21.88 12.70
CA GLY A 831 -3.86 21.48 12.70
C GLY A 831 -4.82 22.60 12.30
N LYS A 832 -4.54 23.85 12.67
CA LYS A 832 -5.38 25.03 12.35
C LYS A 832 -5.49 25.35 10.85
N TYR A 833 -4.65 24.72 10.02
CA TYR A 833 -4.66 24.87 8.56
C TYR A 833 -5.48 23.80 7.86
N VAL A 834 -6.03 22.83 8.59
CA VAL A 834 -7.08 21.92 8.12
C VAL A 834 -8.43 22.55 8.41
N LYS A 835 -9.34 22.57 7.43
CA LYS A 835 -10.65 23.21 7.56
C LYS A 835 -11.76 22.44 6.88
N THR A 836 -12.89 22.31 7.58
CA THR A 836 -14.18 21.93 6.99
C THR A 836 -14.75 23.13 6.22
N VAL A 837 -14.94 22.98 4.90
CA VAL A 837 -15.52 24.03 4.05
C VAL A 837 -16.98 23.78 3.67
N LYS A 838 -17.46 22.54 3.84
CA LYS A 838 -18.85 22.15 3.61
C LYS A 838 -19.22 21.00 4.52
N ARG A 839 -20.47 20.99 4.99
CA ARG A 839 -21.12 19.82 5.59
C ARG A 839 -22.30 19.37 4.73
N PHE A 840 -22.57 18.08 4.72
CA PHE A 840 -23.67 17.46 4.00
C PHE A 840 -24.20 16.23 4.75
N LYS A 841 -25.38 15.74 4.37
CA LYS A 841 -25.98 14.52 4.91
C LYS A 841 -26.36 13.59 3.76
N LEU A 842 -26.33 12.30 4.03
CA LEU A 842 -26.78 11.23 3.15
C LEU A 842 -27.89 10.46 3.86
N ASN A 843 -29.03 10.27 3.20
CA ASN A 843 -30.23 9.70 3.82
C ASN A 843 -30.39 8.18 3.61
N ASN A 844 -29.61 7.58 2.71
CA ASN A 844 -29.69 6.17 2.33
C ASN A 844 -28.46 5.75 1.52
N SER A 845 -28.29 4.44 1.36
CA SER A 845 -27.25 3.82 0.52
C SER A 845 -27.28 4.25 -0.95
N GLU A 846 -28.42 4.68 -1.50
CA GLU A 846 -28.54 5.13 -2.90
C GLU A 846 -27.83 6.47 -3.09
N GLU A 847 -28.00 7.42 -2.16
CA GLU A 847 -27.26 8.69 -2.17
C GLU A 847 -25.75 8.48 -2.03
N LEU A 848 -25.33 7.55 -1.15
CA LEU A 848 -23.92 7.16 -1.01
C LEU A 848 -23.38 6.55 -2.30
N SER A 849 -24.06 5.56 -2.86
CA SER A 849 -23.70 4.88 -4.12
C SER A 849 -23.56 5.89 -5.25
N GLY A 850 -24.50 6.83 -5.33
CA GLY A 850 -24.45 7.91 -6.29
C GLY A 850 -23.25 8.85 -6.10
N LEU A 851 -22.78 9.05 -4.87
CA LEU A 851 -21.64 9.92 -4.57
C LEU A 851 -20.30 9.22 -4.87
N ILE A 852 -20.21 7.91 -4.64
CA ILE A 852 -19.01 7.11 -4.90
C ILE A 852 -18.91 6.57 -6.33
N SER A 853 -19.96 6.67 -7.15
CA SER A 853 -19.96 6.24 -8.55
C SER A 853 -19.01 7.03 -9.44
N ASP A 854 -18.33 6.35 -10.38
CA ASP A 854 -17.43 6.99 -11.37
C ASP A 854 -18.18 7.88 -12.38
N ASP A 855 -19.50 7.67 -12.52
CA ASP A 855 -20.33 8.38 -13.51
C ASP A 855 -20.83 9.74 -13.01
N ALA A 856 -20.55 10.10 -11.75
CA ALA A 856 -20.98 11.33 -11.11
C ALA A 856 -19.80 12.17 -10.59
N ASP A 857 -19.93 13.49 -10.69
CA ASP A 857 -19.01 14.43 -10.06
C ASP A 857 -19.40 14.62 -8.58
N PRO A 858 -18.59 14.17 -7.62
CA PRO A 858 -18.94 14.22 -6.21
C PRO A 858 -19.04 15.65 -5.68
N LEU A 859 -18.21 16.59 -6.19
CA LEU A 859 -18.24 17.98 -5.76
C LEU A 859 -19.49 18.71 -6.26
N VAL A 860 -19.99 18.33 -7.44
CA VAL A 860 -21.29 18.82 -7.93
C VAL A 860 -22.43 18.23 -7.09
N LYS A 861 -22.40 16.93 -6.78
CA LYS A 861 -23.44 16.28 -5.98
C LYS A 861 -23.59 16.87 -4.58
N VAL A 862 -22.50 17.20 -3.90
CA VAL A 862 -22.55 17.86 -2.58
C VAL A 862 -22.74 19.39 -2.67
N GLY A 863 -22.93 19.92 -3.89
CA GLY A 863 -23.20 21.32 -4.15
C GLY A 863 -22.05 22.25 -3.79
N ILE A 864 -20.80 21.81 -3.98
CA ILE A 864 -19.57 22.61 -3.89
C ILE A 864 -19.27 23.27 -5.25
N LEU A 865 -19.60 22.58 -6.34
CA LEU A 865 -19.50 23.06 -7.70
C LEU A 865 -20.86 23.04 -8.38
N ASN A 866 -21.09 24.00 -9.28
CA ASN A 866 -22.13 23.92 -10.30
C ASN A 866 -21.47 23.65 -11.64
N GLN A 867 -21.95 22.64 -12.36
CA GLN A 867 -21.56 22.37 -13.74
C GLN A 867 -22.57 23.06 -14.68
N SER A 868 -22.09 23.91 -15.59
CA SER A 868 -22.93 24.45 -16.67
C SER A 868 -22.88 23.54 -17.90
N GLU A 869 -24.00 23.43 -18.62
CA GLU A 869 -24.10 22.73 -19.91
C GLU A 869 -23.13 23.25 -20.97
#